data_AF-A0A160INE4-F1
#
_entry.id   AF-A0A160INE4-F1
#
_cell.length_a   1.000
_cell.length_b   1.000
_cell.length_c   1.000
_cell.angle_alpha   90.00
_cell.angle_beta   90.00
_cell.angle_gamma   90.00
#
_symmetry.space_group_name_H-M   'P 1'
#
loop_
_entity.id
_entity.type
_entity.pdbx_description
1 polymer ?
#
loop_
_entity_poly.entity_id
_entity_poly.type
_entity_poly.pdbx_seq_one_letter_code
_entity_poly.pdbx_strand_id
1 'polypeptide(L)'
;MSNGYFSLVLHAHLPYVRHKEANRLEERWVFEALTETYIPLLWVLEDQPENLSWTLSFSSPLLELLNDPVIQKRYLEHLDLTIKLVKKEKKHSTNKEEQKIIAFYEDRYKRIMDTYQKFDCKVTDAFKRYMDLGKVHCITSSATHAFLPYIQTEQGVKAQIFAGVKTFEKFFGEKPKGFWLPECAYSPGVDKALADAGIQFTFVDEETLLRSKPLPSKGIGAPVYSPHGVALFSRNQTISETIWNSSVGYPGDFDYREFYRDVAYERENDYIKSFIHPDGIRVDTGLKYWRITGKTENKDWYQRDWALNKVQNHAEDFCHRINEYLHTNEQSYPPQLITAPFDAELFGHWWFEGPEFLLQSMNVSTEQNITWITPQEFLTRHYQDLETVRPCFSTWGRNQTGEVWLNESNAWMYRHLHHCERKLVQLAARLSYNEPNIVVERYADQMVREWMLAASSDWAFIIEGNSATEYAKSRFQEHIERFHELNRSIENKTYHPNEIADYENKYPFMLTTGLWHYFKNKHDEYVTSHYNDQNGKGKKKILMLSWEFPPMVVGGLARHVFDLSRKLVEQGTEVYVITSSVPGYPEHEVNNGVHVYRVAGKQPNFSSFFHWTGSLNMAITEQALALASKFDFDCIHAHDWLVSVSALVIKKELNLPLITTIHATEHGRNNGITSPLQYEINQKEWELMDGSDSLIVCSDYMKNECTEVFSIPEEKITILPNGIDPEQITFEQGTSLEDTKNENELLLFSVGRLVKEKGFQTIIEAADLLRSSGKHVRFVIAGKGPLMDELKEMIRQRNLEEYVHLTGFVSDEERNKWFAKADAAIFPSHYEPFGIVALEGMASGKLTIVSDTGGLREIVDHEKTGLKIYPNDPGSIVWAVEYILSNRERCQEMARNGEETARTVFSWDSIAEKTAELYKTEQNKTSKVGGIV
;
A
#
# COMPACT_ATOMS: atom_id res chain seq x y z
N MET A 1 -32.16 20.61 -7.89
CA MET A 1 -31.79 19.21 -7.58
C MET A 1 -31.71 18.49 -8.91
N SER A 2 -30.62 17.78 -9.19
CA SER A 2 -30.52 16.97 -10.42
C SER A 2 -31.60 15.88 -10.39
N ASN A 3 -32.19 15.56 -11.54
CA ASN A 3 -33.17 14.46 -11.65
C ASN A 3 -32.51 13.07 -11.60
N GLY A 4 -31.18 13.00 -11.71
CA GLY A 4 -30.39 11.78 -11.55
C GLY A 4 -28.93 11.98 -11.98
N TYR A 5 -28.20 10.88 -12.12
CA TYR A 5 -26.79 10.87 -12.50
C TYR A 5 -26.51 9.83 -13.58
N PHE A 6 -25.44 10.07 -14.34
CA PHE A 6 -24.87 9.12 -15.28
C PHE A 6 -23.44 8.76 -14.86
N SER A 7 -23.10 7.47 -14.86
CA SER A 7 -21.77 6.95 -14.51
C SER A 7 -21.23 6.07 -15.63
N LEU A 8 -20.25 6.59 -16.37
CA LEU A 8 -19.48 5.82 -17.35
C LEU A 8 -18.39 5.01 -16.65
N VAL A 9 -18.29 3.74 -17.01
CA VAL A 9 -17.26 2.82 -16.51
C VAL A 9 -16.63 2.09 -17.69
N LEU A 10 -15.32 2.20 -17.84
CA LEU A 10 -14.57 1.45 -18.86
C LEU A 10 -13.75 0.34 -18.21
N HIS A 11 -13.73 -0.84 -18.82
CA HIS A 11 -12.95 -1.98 -18.36
C HIS A 11 -11.77 -2.28 -19.30
N ALA A 12 -10.55 -1.96 -18.87
CA ALA A 12 -9.34 -2.24 -19.64
C ALA A 12 -8.71 -3.55 -19.18
N HIS A 13 -8.75 -4.55 -20.06
CA HIS A 13 -8.25 -5.88 -19.78
C HIS A 13 -7.66 -6.57 -21.01
N LEU A 14 -6.51 -7.21 -20.80
CA LEU A 14 -5.93 -8.19 -21.71
C LEU A 14 -5.35 -9.34 -20.87
N PRO A 15 -5.38 -10.59 -21.36
CA PRO A 15 -4.69 -11.70 -20.71
C PRO A 15 -3.18 -11.47 -20.70
N TYR A 16 -2.47 -12.13 -19.77
CA TYR A 16 -1.00 -12.03 -19.73
C TYR A 16 -0.37 -12.78 -20.91
N VAL A 17 0.06 -12.04 -21.94
CA VAL A 17 0.58 -12.57 -23.21
C VAL A 17 2.06 -12.27 -23.47
N ARG A 18 2.83 -11.95 -22.42
CA ARG A 18 4.28 -11.68 -22.51
C ARG A 18 5.06 -12.96 -22.83
N HIS A 19 5.86 -12.93 -23.90
CA HIS A 19 6.73 -14.05 -24.30
C HIS A 19 8.21 -13.66 -24.36
N LYS A 20 9.09 -14.64 -24.17
CA LYS A 20 10.53 -14.43 -24.33
C LYS A 20 10.90 -14.22 -25.80
N GLU A 21 10.31 -15.02 -26.69
CA GLU A 21 10.47 -14.92 -28.14
C GLU A 21 9.83 -13.63 -28.68
N ALA A 22 10.48 -12.99 -29.64
CA ALA A 22 9.91 -11.83 -30.34
C ALA A 22 8.90 -12.26 -31.43
N ASN A 23 8.07 -11.31 -31.87
CA ASN A 23 7.10 -11.47 -32.96
C ASN A 23 5.99 -12.50 -32.69
N ARG A 24 5.66 -12.77 -31.42
CA ARG A 24 4.48 -13.57 -31.09
C ARG A 24 3.21 -12.83 -31.49
N LEU A 25 2.28 -13.53 -32.15
CA LEU A 25 1.05 -12.93 -32.68
C LEU A 25 0.20 -12.31 -31.58
N GLU A 26 0.23 -12.89 -30.38
CA GLU A 26 -0.65 -12.53 -29.28
C GLU A 26 -0.20 -11.26 -28.54
N GLU A 27 1.10 -10.90 -28.61
CA GLU A 27 1.58 -9.61 -28.07
C GLU A 27 1.00 -8.42 -28.84
N ARG A 28 0.58 -8.64 -30.08
CA ARG A 28 -0.03 -7.61 -30.90
C ARG A 28 -1.35 -7.10 -30.34
N TRP A 29 -2.08 -7.91 -29.56
CA TRP A 29 -3.30 -7.46 -28.89
C TRP A 29 -3.00 -6.27 -27.97
N VAL A 30 -1.84 -6.28 -27.29
CA VAL A 30 -1.38 -5.16 -26.45
C VAL A 30 -1.04 -3.94 -27.30
N PHE A 31 -0.37 -4.14 -28.44
CA PHE A 31 0.02 -3.05 -29.32
C PHE A 31 -1.18 -2.37 -29.98
N GLU A 32 -2.16 -3.15 -30.39
CA GLU A 32 -3.42 -2.68 -30.98
C GLU A 32 -4.23 -1.92 -29.94
N ALA A 33 -4.39 -2.45 -28.72
CA ALA A 33 -5.09 -1.76 -27.63
C ALA A 33 -4.39 -0.44 -27.22
N LEU A 34 -3.06 -0.42 -27.14
CA LEU A 34 -2.29 0.81 -26.89
C LEU A 34 -2.54 1.87 -27.98
N THR A 35 -2.44 1.46 -29.24
CA THR A 35 -2.50 2.35 -30.42
C THR A 35 -3.91 2.88 -30.66
N GLU A 36 -4.91 2.01 -30.53
CA GLU A 36 -6.27 2.33 -30.94
C GLU A 36 -7.14 2.80 -29.77
N THR A 37 -6.85 2.38 -28.53
CA THR A 37 -7.68 2.69 -27.35
C THR A 37 -6.95 3.49 -26.28
N TYR A 38 -5.92 2.94 -25.62
CA TYR A 38 -5.43 3.54 -24.37
C TYR A 38 -4.76 4.91 -24.58
N ILE A 39 -3.95 5.07 -25.64
CA ILE A 39 -3.35 6.36 -25.97
C ILE A 39 -4.43 7.36 -26.43
N PRO A 40 -5.37 7.00 -27.32
CA PRO A 40 -6.51 7.87 -27.64
C PRO A 40 -7.38 8.27 -26.44
N LEU A 41 -7.57 7.40 -25.44
CA LEU A 41 -8.27 7.75 -24.20
C LEU A 41 -7.52 8.82 -23.38
N LEU A 42 -6.18 8.88 -23.46
CA LEU A 42 -5.43 10.00 -22.87
C LEU A 42 -5.77 11.33 -23.55
N TRP A 43 -6.05 11.32 -24.86
CA TRP A 43 -6.51 12.53 -25.55
C TRP A 43 -7.92 12.93 -25.11
N VAL A 44 -8.81 11.97 -24.88
CA VAL A 44 -10.13 12.24 -24.28
C VAL A 44 -9.96 12.90 -22.91
N LEU A 45 -9.06 12.40 -22.05
CA LEU A 45 -8.78 13.01 -20.74
C LEU A 45 -8.16 14.41 -20.87
N GLU A 46 -7.32 14.64 -21.87
CA GLU A 46 -6.73 15.95 -22.15
C GLU A 46 -7.83 16.96 -22.52
N ASP A 47 -8.75 16.57 -23.40
CA ASP A 47 -9.71 17.45 -24.06
C ASP A 47 -11.11 17.50 -23.40
N GLN A 48 -11.43 16.62 -22.44
CA GLN A 48 -12.76 16.58 -21.79
C GLN A 48 -13.10 17.87 -21.01
N PRO A 49 -14.41 18.20 -20.86
CA PRO A 49 -14.86 19.34 -20.05
C PRO A 49 -14.30 19.38 -18.63
N GLU A 50 -14.09 20.59 -18.11
CA GLU A 50 -13.66 20.80 -16.72
C GLU A 50 -14.72 20.28 -15.72
N ASN A 51 -14.27 19.69 -14.62
CA ASN A 51 -15.12 19.11 -13.55
C ASN A 51 -15.94 17.85 -13.95
N LEU A 52 -15.61 17.19 -15.07
CA LEU A 52 -16.15 15.89 -15.41
C LEU A 52 -15.15 14.78 -15.04
N SER A 53 -15.65 13.73 -14.41
CA SER A 53 -14.88 12.54 -14.05
C SER A 53 -15.65 11.25 -14.40
N TRP A 54 -14.92 10.20 -14.74
CA TRP A 54 -15.46 8.89 -15.11
C TRP A 54 -14.54 7.77 -14.62
N THR A 55 -15.00 6.51 -14.66
CA THR A 55 -14.26 5.39 -14.04
C THR A 55 -13.57 4.51 -15.08
N LEU A 56 -12.32 4.14 -14.84
CA LEU A 56 -11.55 3.21 -15.67
C LEU A 56 -10.97 2.09 -14.78
N SER A 57 -11.29 0.84 -15.07
CA SER A 57 -10.63 -0.29 -14.40
C SER A 57 -9.43 -0.78 -15.19
N PHE A 58 -8.37 -1.17 -14.47
CA PHE A 58 -7.23 -1.87 -15.03
C PHE A 58 -7.12 -3.26 -14.40
N SER A 59 -7.12 -4.28 -15.25
CA SER A 59 -6.74 -5.62 -14.81
C SER A 59 -5.24 -5.69 -14.46
N SER A 60 -4.88 -6.53 -13.50
CA SER A 60 -3.48 -6.71 -13.11
C SER A 60 -2.57 -7.25 -14.23
N PRO A 61 -3.01 -8.19 -15.10
CA PRO A 61 -2.19 -8.63 -16.23
C PRO A 61 -1.86 -7.49 -17.19
N LEU A 62 -2.82 -6.60 -17.45
CA LEU A 62 -2.60 -5.43 -18.29
C LEU A 62 -1.60 -4.47 -17.65
N LEU A 63 -1.72 -4.19 -16.35
CA LEU A 63 -0.76 -3.31 -15.66
C LEU A 63 0.67 -3.84 -15.72
N GLU A 64 0.87 -5.15 -15.50
CA GLU A 64 2.19 -5.76 -15.63
C GLU A 64 2.71 -5.68 -17.09
N LEU A 65 1.85 -5.88 -18.10
CA LEU A 65 2.23 -5.76 -19.51
C LEU A 65 2.62 -4.33 -19.91
N LEU A 66 1.83 -3.32 -19.51
CA LEU A 66 2.07 -1.91 -19.82
C LEU A 66 3.38 -1.37 -19.21
N ASN A 67 3.86 -2.04 -18.15
CA ASN A 67 5.07 -1.67 -17.42
C ASN A 67 6.24 -2.64 -17.66
N ASP A 68 6.10 -3.64 -18.54
CA ASP A 68 7.18 -4.55 -18.91
C ASP A 68 8.12 -3.88 -19.94
N PRO A 69 9.43 -3.73 -19.65
CA PRO A 69 10.37 -3.05 -20.55
C PRO A 69 10.53 -3.71 -21.92
N VAL A 70 10.32 -5.03 -22.02
CA VAL A 70 10.40 -5.77 -23.29
C VAL A 70 9.19 -5.44 -24.15
N ILE A 71 7.99 -5.42 -23.56
CA ILE A 71 6.75 -5.03 -24.25
C ILE A 71 6.85 -3.57 -24.72
N GLN A 72 7.29 -2.64 -23.87
CA GLN A 72 7.44 -1.22 -24.22
C GLN A 72 8.40 -1.02 -25.41
N LYS A 73 9.54 -1.72 -25.40
CA LYS A 73 10.49 -1.68 -26.51
C LYS A 73 9.88 -2.23 -27.80
N ARG A 74 9.24 -3.39 -27.75
CA ARG A 74 8.62 -4.03 -28.94
C ARG A 74 7.47 -3.19 -29.50
N TYR A 75 6.74 -2.48 -28.65
CA TYR A 75 5.70 -1.56 -29.09
C TYR A 75 6.27 -0.36 -29.88
N LEU A 76 7.39 0.22 -29.44
CA LEU A 76 8.09 1.25 -30.21
C LEU A 76 8.55 0.75 -31.59
N GLU A 77 9.08 -0.47 -31.64
CA GLU A 77 9.48 -1.13 -32.90
C GLU A 77 8.26 -1.34 -33.83
N HIS A 78 7.12 -1.73 -33.27
CA HIS A 78 5.85 -1.86 -33.99
C HIS A 78 5.39 -0.51 -34.56
N LEU A 79 5.38 0.56 -33.77
CA LEU A 79 5.00 1.89 -34.24
C LEU A 79 5.92 2.41 -35.37
N ASP A 80 7.24 2.23 -35.23
CA ASP A 80 8.19 2.62 -36.29
C ASP A 80 7.96 1.83 -37.59
N LEU A 81 7.66 0.52 -37.48
CA LEU A 81 7.32 -0.31 -38.63
C LEU A 81 6.05 0.19 -39.33
N THR A 82 5.01 0.54 -38.58
CA THR A 82 3.76 1.06 -39.14
C THR A 82 3.95 2.44 -39.76
N ILE A 83 4.73 3.33 -39.13
CA ILE A 83 5.08 4.65 -39.72
C ILE A 83 5.85 4.48 -41.03
N LYS A 84 6.75 3.49 -41.14
CA LYS A 84 7.43 3.15 -42.39
C LYS A 84 6.44 2.66 -43.45
N LEU A 85 5.43 1.87 -43.07
CA LEU A 85 4.37 1.43 -43.99
C LEU A 85 3.56 2.62 -44.51
N VAL A 86 3.14 3.54 -43.63
CA VAL A 86 2.41 4.76 -44.01
C VAL A 86 3.20 5.57 -45.05
N LYS A 87 4.51 5.75 -44.84
CA LYS A 87 5.39 6.44 -45.81
C LYS A 87 5.50 5.70 -47.14
N LYS A 88 5.45 4.37 -47.13
CA LYS A 88 5.47 3.52 -48.34
C LYS A 88 4.15 3.65 -49.10
N GLU A 89 3.02 3.55 -48.39
CA GLU A 89 1.67 3.72 -48.93
C GLU A 89 1.48 5.10 -49.57
N LYS A 90 1.98 6.16 -48.93
CA LYS A 90 1.95 7.54 -49.45
C LYS A 90 2.65 7.68 -50.81
N LYS A 91 3.72 6.91 -51.05
CA LYS A 91 4.44 6.90 -52.34
C LYS A 91 3.77 6.00 -53.38
N HIS A 92 3.01 5.01 -52.94
CA HIS A 92 2.35 4.03 -53.80
C HIS A 92 1.00 4.52 -54.34
N SER A 93 0.19 5.17 -53.50
CA SER A 93 -1.18 5.52 -53.85
C SER A 93 -1.26 6.63 -54.90
N THR A 94 -2.05 6.39 -55.95
CA THR A 94 -2.43 7.37 -56.97
C THR A 94 -3.90 7.83 -56.86
N ASN A 95 -4.67 7.24 -55.93
CA ASN A 95 -6.09 7.55 -55.71
C ASN A 95 -6.23 8.70 -54.70
N LYS A 96 -7.03 9.73 -55.04
CA LYS A 96 -7.21 10.90 -54.18
C LYS A 96 -7.86 10.60 -52.82
N GLU A 97 -8.84 9.69 -52.77
CA GLU A 97 -9.51 9.34 -51.52
C GLU A 97 -8.58 8.56 -50.60
N GLU A 98 -7.85 7.59 -51.16
CA GLU A 98 -6.84 6.83 -50.42
C GLU A 98 -5.70 7.74 -49.88
N GLN A 99 -5.25 8.71 -50.68
CA GLN A 99 -4.24 9.69 -50.24
C GLN A 99 -4.68 10.53 -49.03
N LYS A 100 -5.98 10.89 -48.94
CA LYS A 100 -6.52 11.60 -47.76
C LYS A 100 -6.45 10.72 -46.51
N ILE A 101 -6.82 9.44 -46.63
CA ILE A 101 -6.80 8.49 -45.51
C ILE A 101 -5.36 8.23 -45.05
N ILE A 102 -4.42 8.10 -45.98
CA ILE A 102 -2.99 7.94 -45.66
C ILE A 102 -2.46 9.17 -44.90
N ALA A 103 -2.83 10.39 -45.32
CA ALA A 103 -2.43 11.61 -44.61
C ALA A 103 -2.99 11.64 -43.18
N PHE A 104 -4.25 11.25 -42.98
CA PHE A 104 -4.83 11.08 -41.64
C PHE A 104 -4.03 10.10 -40.77
N TYR A 105 -3.65 8.94 -41.31
CA TYR A 105 -2.85 7.96 -40.56
C TYR A 105 -1.44 8.46 -40.26
N GLU A 106 -0.81 9.21 -41.18
CA GLU A 106 0.50 9.83 -40.95
C GLU A 106 0.47 10.75 -39.73
N ASP A 107 -0.54 11.62 -39.63
CA ASP A 107 -0.71 12.52 -38.50
C ASP A 107 -1.07 11.76 -37.22
N ARG A 108 -1.97 10.78 -37.31
CA ARG A 108 -2.40 9.99 -36.14
C ARG A 108 -1.25 9.19 -35.53
N TYR A 109 -0.49 8.43 -36.32
CA TYR A 109 0.63 7.64 -35.80
C TYR A 109 1.77 8.50 -35.26
N LYS A 110 1.97 9.70 -35.83
CA LYS A 110 2.87 10.69 -35.25
C LYS A 110 2.38 11.14 -33.87
N ARG A 111 1.11 11.52 -33.72
CA ARG A 111 0.53 11.91 -32.42
C ARG A 111 0.62 10.78 -31.39
N ILE A 112 0.40 9.52 -31.81
CA ILE A 112 0.53 8.34 -30.94
C ILE A 112 1.97 8.21 -30.41
N MET A 113 2.96 8.25 -31.32
CA MET A 113 4.38 8.18 -30.95
C MET A 113 4.75 9.32 -29.99
N ASP A 114 4.38 10.56 -30.33
CA ASP A 114 4.68 11.75 -29.52
C ASP A 114 4.04 11.65 -28.12
N THR A 115 2.79 11.15 -28.05
CA THR A 115 2.08 10.97 -26.77
C THR A 115 2.72 9.87 -25.93
N TYR A 116 3.09 8.74 -26.53
CA TYR A 116 3.71 7.64 -25.80
C TYR A 116 5.08 8.03 -25.24
N GLN A 117 5.88 8.76 -26.03
CA GLN A 117 7.19 9.26 -25.61
C GLN A 117 7.09 10.38 -24.56
N LYS A 118 6.05 11.24 -24.61
CA LYS A 118 5.79 12.28 -23.61
C LYS A 118 5.70 11.74 -22.16
N PHE A 119 5.30 10.48 -22.01
CA PHE A 119 5.17 9.81 -20.71
C PHE A 119 6.21 8.69 -20.53
N ASP A 120 7.40 8.84 -21.11
CA ASP A 120 8.51 7.88 -20.97
C ASP A 120 8.09 6.42 -21.29
N CYS A 121 7.19 6.23 -22.25
CA CYS A 121 6.63 4.93 -22.63
C CYS A 121 5.78 4.23 -21.53
N LYS A 122 5.42 4.96 -20.46
CA LYS A 122 4.62 4.47 -19.33
C LYS A 122 3.23 5.09 -19.35
N VAL A 123 2.32 4.47 -20.09
CA VAL A 123 0.91 4.91 -20.18
C VAL A 123 0.23 4.87 -18.81
N THR A 124 0.61 3.95 -17.92
CA THR A 124 0.09 3.89 -16.55
C THR A 124 0.38 5.17 -15.77
N ASP A 125 1.57 5.75 -15.90
CA ASP A 125 1.94 7.02 -15.23
C ASP A 125 1.09 8.19 -15.77
N ALA A 126 0.73 8.16 -17.05
CA ALA A 126 -0.17 9.14 -17.64
C ALA A 126 -1.59 9.07 -17.02
N PHE A 127 -2.16 7.86 -16.90
CA PHE A 127 -3.45 7.69 -16.24
C PHE A 127 -3.40 8.05 -14.75
N LYS A 128 -2.32 7.68 -14.04
CA LYS A 128 -2.11 8.10 -12.66
C LYS A 128 -2.12 9.63 -12.53
N ARG A 129 -1.42 10.34 -13.42
CA ARG A 129 -1.44 11.81 -13.43
C ARG A 129 -2.85 12.37 -13.61
N TYR A 130 -3.65 11.83 -14.53
CA TYR A 130 -5.03 12.30 -14.73
C TYR A 130 -5.98 11.89 -13.59
N MET A 131 -5.68 10.78 -12.90
CA MET A 131 -6.34 10.38 -11.67
C MET A 131 -6.06 11.38 -10.53
N ASP A 132 -4.80 11.77 -10.35
CA ASP A 132 -4.40 12.78 -9.36
C ASP A 132 -5.03 14.16 -9.65
N LEU A 133 -5.31 14.46 -10.93
CA LEU A 133 -6.04 15.66 -11.36
C LEU A 133 -7.58 15.55 -11.24
N GLY A 134 -8.10 14.40 -10.77
CA GLY A 134 -9.53 14.15 -10.61
C GLY A 134 -10.31 13.93 -11.91
N LYS A 135 -9.64 13.83 -13.06
CA LYS A 135 -10.26 13.68 -14.38
C LYS A 135 -10.78 12.27 -14.68
N VAL A 136 -10.21 11.27 -14.00
CA VAL A 136 -10.61 9.86 -14.08
C VAL A 136 -10.43 9.22 -12.73
N HIS A 137 -11.25 8.23 -12.40
CA HIS A 137 -11.08 7.40 -11.22
C HIS A 137 -10.66 5.99 -11.64
N CYS A 138 -9.46 5.58 -11.26
CA CYS A 138 -8.94 4.26 -11.62
C CYS A 138 -9.27 3.22 -10.54
N ILE A 139 -9.63 2.01 -10.96
CA ILE A 139 -9.94 0.88 -10.06
C ILE A 139 -9.23 -0.40 -10.54
N THR A 140 -9.23 -1.44 -9.70
CA THR A 140 -8.56 -2.72 -10.04
C THR A 140 -9.55 -3.82 -10.43
N SER A 141 -9.02 -5.00 -10.77
CA SER A 141 -9.75 -6.27 -10.89
C SER A 141 -8.96 -7.38 -10.19
N SER A 142 -9.35 -8.65 -10.38
CA SER A 142 -8.61 -9.78 -9.84
C SER A 142 -7.25 -9.96 -10.51
N ALA A 143 -6.36 -10.71 -9.85
CA ALA A 143 -4.97 -10.88 -10.26
C ALA A 143 -4.82 -11.33 -11.71
N THR A 144 -5.67 -12.23 -12.19
CA THR A 144 -5.62 -12.71 -13.58
C THR A 144 -6.98 -12.68 -14.27
N HIS A 145 -7.88 -11.83 -13.81
CA HIS A 145 -9.25 -11.78 -14.33
C HIS A 145 -9.95 -13.16 -14.23
N ALA A 146 -9.66 -13.91 -13.16
CA ALA A 146 -10.25 -15.24 -12.96
C ALA A 146 -11.76 -15.16 -12.74
N PHE A 147 -12.51 -16.10 -13.31
CA PHE A 147 -13.95 -16.21 -13.10
C PHE A 147 -14.25 -16.69 -11.67
N LEU A 148 -14.34 -15.73 -10.74
CA LEU A 148 -14.35 -15.96 -9.29
C LEU A 148 -15.41 -16.97 -8.81
N PRO A 149 -16.65 -17.00 -9.36
CA PRO A 149 -17.66 -17.94 -8.91
C PRO A 149 -17.31 -19.43 -9.09
N TYR A 150 -16.33 -19.77 -9.94
CA TYR A 150 -15.91 -21.16 -10.19
C TYR A 150 -14.56 -21.52 -9.58
N ILE A 151 -13.94 -20.60 -8.87
CA ILE A 151 -12.81 -20.91 -7.97
C ILE A 151 -13.35 -21.75 -6.82
N GLN A 152 -12.72 -22.89 -6.54
CA GLN A 152 -13.26 -23.88 -5.60
C GLN A 152 -13.13 -23.46 -4.14
N THR A 153 -12.08 -22.71 -3.80
CA THR A 153 -11.71 -22.39 -2.42
C THR A 153 -11.88 -20.91 -2.08
N GLU A 154 -12.30 -20.58 -0.84
CA GLU A 154 -12.35 -19.19 -0.35
C GLU A 154 -10.96 -18.54 -0.44
N GLN A 155 -9.92 -19.33 -0.17
CA GLN A 155 -8.51 -18.96 -0.30
C GLN A 155 -8.14 -18.55 -1.72
N GLY A 156 -8.55 -19.32 -2.73
CA GLY A 156 -8.31 -18.98 -4.13
C GLY A 156 -8.98 -17.65 -4.52
N VAL A 157 -10.23 -17.44 -4.10
CA VAL A 157 -10.94 -16.17 -4.33
C VAL A 157 -10.22 -15.00 -3.67
N LYS A 158 -9.79 -15.17 -2.41
CA LYS A 158 -9.00 -14.15 -1.69
C LYS A 158 -7.66 -13.90 -2.38
N ALA A 159 -6.92 -14.94 -2.76
CA ALA A 159 -5.64 -14.79 -3.44
C ALA A 159 -5.77 -13.93 -4.71
N GLN A 160 -6.81 -14.19 -5.51
CA GLN A 160 -7.12 -13.41 -6.72
C GLN A 160 -7.45 -11.94 -6.41
N ILE A 161 -8.26 -11.66 -5.40
CA ILE A 161 -8.64 -10.28 -5.04
C ILE A 161 -7.46 -9.51 -4.42
N PHE A 162 -6.81 -10.08 -3.40
CA PHE A 162 -5.74 -9.42 -2.65
C PHE A 162 -4.50 -9.17 -3.51
N ALA A 163 -4.11 -10.11 -4.37
CA ALA A 163 -2.99 -9.89 -5.29
C ALA A 163 -3.33 -8.83 -6.35
N GLY A 164 -4.60 -8.74 -6.79
CA GLY A 164 -5.05 -7.69 -7.69
C GLY A 164 -5.03 -6.29 -7.06
N VAL A 165 -5.45 -6.18 -5.79
CA VAL A 165 -5.34 -4.95 -4.98
C VAL A 165 -3.88 -4.54 -4.80
N LYS A 166 -3.01 -5.48 -4.44
CA LYS A 166 -1.57 -5.21 -4.26
C LYS A 166 -0.87 -4.76 -5.55
N THR A 167 -1.26 -5.33 -6.68
CA THR A 167 -0.71 -4.94 -7.98
C THR A 167 -1.15 -3.53 -8.37
N PHE A 168 -2.41 -3.16 -8.11
CA PHE A 168 -2.86 -1.78 -8.31
C PHE A 168 -2.11 -0.79 -7.41
N GLU A 169 -1.97 -1.10 -6.11
CA GLU A 169 -1.24 -0.29 -5.13
C GLU A 169 0.23 -0.06 -5.57
N LYS A 170 0.89 -1.08 -6.13
CA LYS A 170 2.24 -1.00 -6.69
C LYS A 170 2.37 0.07 -7.79
N PHE A 171 1.38 0.19 -8.68
CA PHE A 171 1.48 1.07 -9.86
C PHE A 171 0.83 2.44 -9.67
N PHE A 172 -0.21 2.56 -8.85
CA PHE A 172 -0.93 3.81 -8.61
C PHE A 172 -0.57 4.48 -7.27
N GLY A 173 0.12 3.78 -6.37
CA GLY A 173 0.59 4.32 -5.08
C GLY A 173 -0.46 4.40 -3.97
N GLU A 174 -1.70 4.00 -4.26
CA GLU A 174 -2.80 3.92 -3.29
C GLU A 174 -3.64 2.67 -3.49
N LYS A 175 -4.37 2.24 -2.45
CA LYS A 175 -5.29 1.11 -2.54
C LYS A 175 -6.56 1.52 -3.30
N PRO A 176 -7.05 0.70 -4.24
CA PRO A 176 -8.28 0.98 -4.96
C PRO A 176 -9.48 0.86 -4.03
N LYS A 177 -10.44 1.78 -4.14
CA LYS A 177 -11.72 1.68 -3.42
C LYS A 177 -12.79 0.93 -4.21
N GLY A 178 -12.66 0.87 -5.53
CA GLY A 178 -13.52 0.11 -6.42
C GLY A 178 -12.86 -1.16 -6.94
N PHE A 179 -13.68 -2.12 -7.35
CA PHE A 179 -13.22 -3.37 -7.95
C PHE A 179 -14.12 -3.76 -9.13
N TRP A 180 -13.51 -4.08 -10.26
CA TRP A 180 -14.21 -4.71 -11.37
C TRP A 180 -14.19 -6.23 -11.18
N LEU A 181 -15.35 -6.81 -10.88
CA LEU A 181 -15.50 -8.28 -10.88
C LEU A 181 -15.30 -8.80 -12.30
N PRO A 182 -14.40 -9.76 -12.53
CA PRO A 182 -14.26 -10.38 -13.84
C PRO A 182 -15.62 -10.83 -14.34
N GLU A 183 -15.99 -10.33 -15.52
CA GLU A 183 -17.25 -10.64 -16.19
C GLU A 183 -18.52 -10.17 -15.46
N CYS A 184 -18.38 -9.17 -14.57
CA CYS A 184 -19.40 -8.82 -13.58
C CYS A 184 -19.94 -10.07 -12.83
N ALA A 185 -19.13 -11.12 -12.72
CA ALA A 185 -19.56 -12.42 -12.25
C ALA A 185 -19.61 -12.42 -10.73
N TYR A 186 -20.82 -12.26 -10.21
CA TYR A 186 -21.08 -12.20 -8.78
C TYR A 186 -21.55 -13.55 -8.27
N SER A 187 -21.05 -13.98 -7.11
CA SER A 187 -21.66 -15.04 -6.30
C SER A 187 -21.64 -14.68 -4.81
N PRO A 188 -22.62 -15.12 -4.01
CA PRO A 188 -22.63 -14.88 -2.57
C PRO A 188 -21.32 -15.34 -1.91
N GLY A 189 -20.69 -14.46 -1.13
CA GLY A 189 -19.41 -14.71 -0.47
C GLY A 189 -18.22 -14.01 -1.12
N VAL A 190 -18.30 -13.65 -2.41
CA VAL A 190 -17.29 -12.81 -3.07
C VAL A 190 -17.25 -11.42 -2.44
N ASP A 191 -18.40 -10.88 -2.09
CA ASP A 191 -18.54 -9.59 -1.41
C ASP A 191 -17.80 -9.52 -0.07
N LYS A 192 -17.79 -10.61 0.70
CA LYS A 192 -17.00 -10.69 1.92
C LYS A 192 -15.50 -10.59 1.62
N ALA A 193 -15.01 -11.29 0.59
CA ALA A 193 -13.60 -11.24 0.22
C ALA A 193 -13.19 -9.85 -0.30
N LEU A 194 -14.09 -9.16 -1.01
CA LEU A 194 -13.92 -7.76 -1.41
C LEU A 194 -13.84 -6.82 -0.18
N ALA A 195 -14.77 -6.97 0.77
CA ALA A 195 -14.78 -6.19 2.01
C ALA A 195 -13.52 -6.42 2.86
N ASP A 196 -13.09 -7.68 3.02
CA ASP A 196 -11.84 -8.05 3.70
C ASP A 196 -10.61 -7.36 3.05
N ALA A 197 -10.65 -7.09 1.73
CA ALA A 197 -9.59 -6.43 0.99
C ALA A 197 -9.69 -4.88 1.01
N GLY A 198 -10.70 -4.31 1.67
CA GLY A 198 -10.94 -2.86 1.75
C GLY A 198 -11.66 -2.25 0.56
N ILE A 199 -12.26 -3.08 -0.32
CA ILE A 199 -13.06 -2.61 -1.46
C ILE A 199 -14.42 -2.11 -0.97
N GLN A 200 -14.81 -0.92 -1.44
CA GLN A 200 -16.05 -0.25 -1.09
C GLN A 200 -17.17 -0.51 -2.10
N PHE A 201 -16.85 -0.71 -3.38
CA PHE A 201 -17.86 -0.96 -4.42
C PHE A 201 -17.39 -1.87 -5.54
N THR A 202 -18.36 -2.49 -6.22
CA THR A 202 -18.18 -3.29 -7.43
C THR A 202 -19.34 -3.13 -8.40
N PHE A 203 -19.17 -3.60 -9.62
CA PHE A 203 -20.20 -3.69 -10.65
C PHE A 203 -20.79 -5.09 -10.73
N VAL A 204 -22.08 -5.15 -11.05
CA VAL A 204 -22.84 -6.39 -11.23
C VAL A 204 -23.79 -6.26 -12.43
N ASP A 205 -24.21 -7.39 -12.98
CA ASP A 205 -25.31 -7.40 -13.94
C ASP A 205 -26.66 -7.08 -13.24
N GLU A 206 -27.62 -6.49 -13.96
CA GLU A 206 -28.93 -6.10 -13.41
C GLU A 206 -29.72 -7.27 -12.80
N GLU A 207 -29.59 -8.48 -13.35
CA GLU A 207 -30.27 -9.68 -12.81
C GLU A 207 -29.77 -10.03 -11.40
N THR A 208 -28.56 -9.62 -11.04
CA THR A 208 -28.01 -9.76 -9.67
C THR A 208 -28.93 -9.08 -8.65
N LEU A 209 -29.47 -7.91 -9.01
CA LEU A 209 -30.33 -7.09 -8.15
C LEU A 209 -31.81 -7.40 -8.37
N LEU A 210 -32.25 -7.59 -9.61
CA LEU A 210 -33.65 -7.91 -9.93
C LEU A 210 -34.10 -9.27 -9.38
N ARG A 211 -33.15 -10.13 -8.99
CA ARG A 211 -33.42 -11.41 -8.32
C ARG A 211 -32.97 -11.44 -6.86
N SER A 212 -32.54 -10.32 -6.29
CA SER A 212 -32.06 -10.27 -4.91
C SER A 212 -33.17 -10.44 -3.88
N LYS A 213 -32.79 -10.66 -2.62
CA LYS A 213 -33.72 -10.76 -1.48
C LYS A 213 -33.34 -9.81 -0.34
N PRO A 214 -34.19 -8.84 0.05
CA PRO A 214 -35.41 -8.40 -0.66
C PRO A 214 -35.07 -7.82 -2.04
N LEU A 215 -36.11 -7.56 -2.86
CA LEU A 215 -35.97 -6.76 -4.07
C LEU A 215 -35.71 -5.30 -3.66
N PRO A 216 -34.74 -4.60 -4.29
CA PRO A 216 -34.52 -3.19 -4.00
C PRO A 216 -35.75 -2.37 -4.35
N SER A 217 -36.13 -1.40 -3.52
CA SER A 217 -37.32 -0.58 -3.78
C SER A 217 -37.23 0.22 -5.08
N LYS A 218 -36.00 0.49 -5.53
CA LYS A 218 -35.66 1.22 -6.75
C LYS A 218 -35.25 0.36 -7.94
N GLY A 219 -35.38 -0.98 -7.83
CA GLY A 219 -34.85 -1.90 -8.83
C GLY A 219 -33.36 -1.65 -9.08
N ILE A 220 -32.98 -1.31 -10.32
CA ILE A 220 -31.61 -0.99 -10.72
C ILE A 220 -31.28 0.52 -10.71
N GLY A 221 -32.24 1.36 -10.32
CA GLY A 221 -32.12 2.81 -10.39
C GLY A 221 -31.23 3.44 -9.32
N ALA A 222 -30.72 2.67 -8.36
CA ALA A 222 -29.75 3.09 -7.36
C ALA A 222 -28.88 1.90 -6.94
N PRO A 223 -27.61 2.13 -6.54
CA PRO A 223 -26.78 1.06 -5.99
C PRO A 223 -27.32 0.59 -4.65
N VAL A 224 -26.96 -0.63 -4.28
CA VAL A 224 -27.35 -1.28 -3.02
C VAL A 224 -26.14 -1.86 -2.31
N TYR A 225 -26.19 -2.03 -1.00
CA TYR A 225 -25.18 -2.78 -0.27
C TYR A 225 -25.41 -4.28 -0.36
N SER A 226 -24.32 -5.03 -0.50
CA SER A 226 -24.27 -6.44 -0.15
C SER A 226 -24.36 -6.63 1.37
N PRO A 227 -24.58 -7.86 1.87
CA PRO A 227 -24.63 -8.13 3.31
C PRO A 227 -23.35 -7.77 4.09
N HIS A 228 -22.22 -7.66 3.40
CA HIS A 228 -20.91 -7.31 3.99
C HIS A 228 -20.53 -5.84 3.76
N GLY A 229 -21.43 -5.02 3.22
CA GLY A 229 -21.23 -3.56 3.09
C GLY A 229 -20.54 -3.11 1.80
N VAL A 230 -20.36 -3.99 0.81
CA VAL A 230 -19.86 -3.59 -0.52
C VAL A 230 -21.02 -3.06 -1.35
N ALA A 231 -20.89 -1.85 -1.89
CA ALA A 231 -21.91 -1.27 -2.77
C ALA A 231 -21.87 -1.93 -4.16
N LEU A 232 -23.05 -2.29 -4.68
CA LEU A 232 -23.25 -2.99 -5.94
C LEU A 232 -23.89 -2.03 -6.93
N PHE A 233 -23.13 -1.65 -7.96
CA PHE A 233 -23.60 -0.82 -9.07
C PHE A 233 -24.05 -1.74 -10.21
N SER A 234 -25.36 -1.78 -10.47
CA SER A 234 -25.90 -2.58 -11.57
C SER A 234 -25.72 -1.89 -12.91
N ARG A 235 -25.24 -2.63 -13.90
CA ARG A 235 -25.30 -2.22 -15.31
C ARG A 235 -26.73 -1.90 -15.70
N ASN A 236 -26.92 -0.82 -16.47
CA ASN A 236 -28.18 -0.52 -17.13
C ASN A 236 -28.16 -1.08 -18.56
N GLN A 237 -28.82 -2.21 -18.82
CA GLN A 237 -28.76 -2.84 -20.14
C GLN A 237 -29.41 -1.97 -21.23
N THR A 238 -30.55 -1.32 -20.95
CA THR A 238 -31.28 -0.49 -21.91
C THR A 238 -30.43 0.61 -22.51
N ILE A 239 -29.67 1.35 -21.69
CA ILE A 239 -28.77 2.40 -22.18
C ILE A 239 -27.53 1.78 -22.84
N SER A 240 -26.97 0.72 -22.26
CA SER A 240 -25.72 0.11 -22.75
C SER A 240 -25.87 -0.59 -24.12
N GLU A 241 -27.03 -1.18 -24.42
CA GLU A 241 -27.28 -1.93 -25.67
C GLU A 241 -27.10 -1.07 -26.93
N THR A 242 -27.41 0.23 -26.85
CA THR A 242 -27.28 1.17 -27.97
C THR A 242 -25.83 1.37 -28.43
N ILE A 243 -24.88 1.20 -27.52
CA ILE A 243 -23.45 1.31 -27.80
C ILE A 243 -22.84 -0.07 -28.08
N TRP A 244 -23.25 -1.11 -27.34
CA TRP A 244 -22.62 -2.43 -27.42
C TRP A 244 -23.01 -3.24 -28.67
N ASN A 245 -24.23 -3.06 -29.19
CA ASN A 245 -24.72 -3.92 -30.26
C ASN A 245 -24.15 -3.51 -31.64
N SER A 246 -23.28 -4.34 -32.22
CA SER A 246 -22.68 -4.06 -33.54
C SER A 246 -23.65 -4.13 -34.72
N SER A 247 -24.83 -4.77 -34.55
CA SER A 247 -25.81 -4.95 -35.62
C SER A 247 -26.89 -3.88 -35.65
N VAL A 248 -27.25 -3.32 -34.48
CA VAL A 248 -28.32 -2.31 -34.34
C VAL A 248 -27.90 -1.06 -33.57
N GLY A 249 -26.73 -1.07 -32.93
CA GLY A 249 -26.19 0.06 -32.18
C GLY A 249 -25.24 0.92 -33.01
N TYR A 250 -24.70 1.97 -32.39
CA TYR A 250 -23.91 3.00 -33.05
C TYR A 250 -22.69 2.47 -33.83
N PRO A 251 -21.87 1.53 -33.31
CA PRO A 251 -20.67 1.08 -34.02
C PRO A 251 -20.91 0.46 -35.40
N GLY A 252 -22.15 0.02 -35.68
CA GLY A 252 -22.52 -0.58 -36.96
C GLY A 252 -22.89 0.40 -38.08
N ASP A 253 -22.83 1.72 -37.84
CA ASP A 253 -23.19 2.72 -38.86
C ASP A 253 -22.27 2.64 -40.09
N PHE A 254 -22.87 2.79 -41.27
CA PHE A 254 -22.19 2.55 -42.55
C PHE A 254 -21.07 3.55 -42.84
N ASP A 255 -21.03 4.68 -42.15
CA ASP A 255 -20.00 5.70 -42.32
C ASP A 255 -18.78 5.50 -41.40
N TYR A 256 -18.85 4.60 -40.42
CA TYR A 256 -17.73 4.26 -39.54
C TYR A 256 -16.69 3.34 -40.21
N ARG A 257 -15.46 3.37 -39.67
CA ARG A 257 -14.32 2.58 -40.17
C ARG A 257 -14.63 1.08 -40.10
N GLU A 258 -14.40 0.36 -41.20
CA GLU A 258 -14.54 -1.10 -41.26
C GLU A 258 -13.39 -1.77 -40.50
N PHE A 259 -13.73 -2.58 -39.50
CA PHE A 259 -12.75 -3.29 -38.69
C PHE A 259 -12.11 -4.44 -39.46
N TYR A 260 -12.84 -5.19 -40.27
CA TYR A 260 -12.34 -6.44 -40.85
C TYR A 260 -11.53 -6.28 -42.15
N ARG A 261 -11.28 -5.04 -42.60
CA ARG A 261 -10.60 -4.77 -43.88
C ARG A 261 -9.36 -3.90 -43.69
N ASP A 262 -8.19 -4.52 -43.85
CA ASP A 262 -6.87 -3.92 -43.65
C ASP A 262 -6.01 -4.01 -44.92
N VAL A 263 -5.12 -3.05 -45.15
CA VAL A 263 -4.21 -3.05 -46.32
C VAL A 263 -3.35 -4.32 -46.38
N ALA A 264 -3.13 -4.97 -45.24
CA ALA A 264 -2.42 -6.22 -45.12
C ALA A 264 -2.98 -7.34 -45.99
N TYR A 265 -4.28 -7.31 -46.33
CA TYR A 265 -4.94 -8.33 -47.17
C TYR A 265 -5.18 -7.86 -48.60
N GLU A 266 -5.04 -6.56 -48.86
CA GLU A 266 -5.37 -5.93 -50.15
C GLU A 266 -4.14 -5.72 -51.02
N ARG A 267 -2.96 -5.56 -50.42
CA ARG A 267 -1.70 -5.39 -51.15
C ARG A 267 -1.11 -6.72 -51.60
N GLU A 268 -0.37 -6.68 -52.71
CA GLU A 268 0.40 -7.84 -53.18
C GLU A 268 1.41 -8.31 -52.13
N ASN A 269 1.69 -9.62 -52.12
CA ASN A 269 2.49 -10.24 -51.06
C ASN A 269 3.90 -9.65 -50.99
N ASP A 270 4.59 -9.53 -52.12
CA ASP A 270 5.95 -8.99 -52.18
C ASP A 270 6.02 -7.53 -51.72
N TYR A 271 4.92 -6.79 -51.89
CA TYR A 271 4.83 -5.41 -51.44
C TYR A 271 4.70 -5.31 -49.90
N ILE A 272 3.84 -6.13 -49.30
CA ILE A 272 3.53 -6.02 -47.85
C ILE A 272 4.41 -6.89 -46.96
N LYS A 273 5.15 -7.85 -47.52
CA LYS A 273 5.95 -8.87 -46.80
C LYS A 273 6.77 -8.36 -45.62
N SER A 274 7.39 -7.18 -45.74
CA SER A 274 8.24 -6.60 -44.69
C SER A 274 7.48 -5.96 -43.52
N PHE A 275 6.15 -5.89 -43.59
CA PHE A 275 5.27 -5.23 -42.61
C PHE A 275 4.26 -6.18 -41.97
N ILE A 276 4.26 -7.45 -42.39
CA ILE A 276 3.45 -8.53 -41.80
C ILE A 276 4.36 -9.46 -41.00
N HIS A 277 3.81 -10.56 -40.48
CA HIS A 277 4.58 -11.50 -39.68
C HIS A 277 5.80 -12.06 -40.47
N PRO A 278 6.98 -12.24 -39.84
CA PRO A 278 8.18 -12.73 -40.52
C PRO A 278 8.01 -14.06 -41.27
N ASP A 279 7.13 -14.94 -40.78
CA ASP A 279 6.80 -16.22 -41.44
C ASP A 279 5.90 -16.05 -42.68
N GLY A 280 5.59 -14.82 -43.08
CA GLY A 280 4.72 -14.50 -44.22
C GLY A 280 3.23 -14.60 -43.91
N ILE A 281 2.85 -14.73 -42.63
CA ILE A 281 1.45 -14.75 -42.19
C ILE A 281 0.90 -13.33 -42.30
N ARG A 282 -0.20 -13.16 -43.05
CA ARG A 282 -0.91 -11.88 -43.12
C ARG A 282 -1.66 -11.64 -41.83
N VAL A 283 -1.44 -10.45 -41.30
CA VAL A 283 -1.94 -9.96 -40.03
C VAL A 283 -2.21 -8.47 -40.23
N ASP A 284 -3.19 -7.93 -39.52
CA ASP A 284 -3.57 -6.52 -39.64
C ASP A 284 -2.35 -5.61 -39.48
N THR A 285 -2.34 -4.47 -40.16
CA THR A 285 -1.27 -3.46 -39.99
C THR A 285 -1.75 -2.27 -39.16
N GLY A 286 -3.06 -2.18 -38.91
CA GLY A 286 -3.72 -1.03 -38.30
C GLY A 286 -4.08 0.06 -39.32
N LEU A 287 -3.79 -0.16 -40.60
CA LEU A 287 -4.19 0.73 -41.70
C LEU A 287 -5.43 0.16 -42.39
N LYS A 288 -6.59 0.73 -42.08
CA LYS A 288 -7.91 0.27 -42.52
C LYS A 288 -8.59 1.40 -43.30
N TYR A 289 -8.68 1.26 -44.62
CA TYR A 289 -9.06 2.38 -45.52
C TYR A 289 -10.54 2.41 -45.91
N TRP A 290 -11.34 1.49 -45.37
CA TRP A 290 -12.72 1.32 -45.79
C TRP A 290 -13.68 1.67 -44.67
N ARG A 291 -14.91 2.03 -45.05
CA ARG A 291 -16.05 2.17 -44.13
C ARG A 291 -16.95 0.94 -44.20
N ILE A 292 -17.80 0.75 -43.20
CA ILE A 292 -18.71 -0.41 -43.12
C ILE A 292 -19.60 -0.52 -44.37
N THR A 293 -20.03 0.59 -44.99
CA THR A 293 -20.77 0.68 -46.28
C THR A 293 -22.17 0.06 -46.29
N GLY A 294 -22.41 -0.99 -45.50
CA GLY A 294 -23.59 -1.84 -45.51
C GLY A 294 -23.22 -3.32 -45.58
N LYS A 295 -24.21 -4.18 -45.80
CA LYS A 295 -24.02 -5.63 -45.96
C LYS A 295 -23.56 -5.97 -47.39
N THR A 296 -22.33 -5.56 -47.74
CA THR A 296 -21.71 -5.76 -49.06
C THR A 296 -20.22 -6.06 -48.93
N GLU A 297 -19.68 -6.91 -49.82
CA GLU A 297 -18.23 -7.15 -49.94
C GLU A 297 -17.51 -5.94 -50.57
N ASN A 298 -18.21 -5.19 -51.43
CA ASN A 298 -17.68 -3.99 -52.05
C ASN A 298 -17.78 -2.82 -51.07
N LYS A 299 -16.79 -2.71 -50.18
CA LYS A 299 -16.70 -1.58 -49.24
C LYS A 299 -16.17 -0.33 -49.93
N ASP A 300 -16.75 0.82 -49.58
CA ASP A 300 -16.31 2.14 -50.02
C ASP A 300 -15.16 2.68 -49.16
N TRP A 301 -14.47 3.69 -49.67
CA TRP A 301 -13.42 4.42 -48.94
C TRP A 301 -13.96 5.08 -47.67
N TYR A 302 -13.17 5.02 -46.61
CA TYR A 302 -13.46 5.71 -45.35
C TYR A 302 -13.42 7.24 -45.53
N GLN A 303 -14.46 7.92 -45.05
CA GLN A 303 -14.60 9.37 -45.13
C GLN A 303 -14.69 9.94 -43.71
N ARG A 304 -13.58 10.49 -43.21
CA ARG A 304 -13.47 10.93 -41.81
C ARG A 304 -14.51 11.98 -41.42
N ASP A 305 -14.80 12.94 -42.29
CA ASP A 305 -15.79 13.99 -42.02
C ASP A 305 -17.20 13.41 -41.86
N TRP A 306 -17.53 12.36 -42.60
CA TRP A 306 -18.84 11.70 -42.49
C TRP A 306 -18.94 10.96 -41.16
N ALA A 307 -17.90 10.22 -40.79
CA ALA A 307 -17.82 9.54 -39.50
C ALA A 307 -17.93 10.53 -38.33
N LEU A 308 -17.25 11.68 -38.38
CA LEU A 308 -17.35 12.71 -37.33
C LEU A 308 -18.75 13.34 -37.24
N ASN A 309 -19.42 13.57 -38.38
CA ASN A 309 -20.81 14.02 -38.38
C ASN A 309 -21.75 12.96 -37.76
N LYS A 310 -21.46 11.66 -37.96
CA LYS A 310 -22.20 10.58 -37.29
C LYS A 310 -21.93 10.51 -35.80
N VAL A 311 -20.69 10.73 -35.38
CA VAL A 311 -20.34 10.84 -33.95
C VAL A 311 -21.19 11.90 -33.27
N GLN A 312 -21.33 13.09 -33.87
CA GLN A 312 -22.19 14.16 -33.35
C GLN A 312 -23.63 13.68 -33.16
N ASN A 313 -24.24 13.13 -34.21
CA ASN A 313 -25.63 12.68 -34.18
C ASN A 313 -25.86 11.58 -33.14
N HIS A 314 -24.91 10.64 -33.01
CA HIS A 314 -25.00 9.55 -32.05
C HIS A 314 -24.81 10.03 -30.61
N ALA A 315 -23.90 10.99 -30.37
CA ALA A 315 -23.72 11.60 -29.05
C ALA A 315 -24.98 12.36 -28.59
N GLU A 316 -25.64 13.06 -29.51
CA GLU A 316 -26.93 13.72 -29.28
C GLU A 316 -28.05 12.73 -28.95
N ASP A 317 -28.19 11.65 -29.73
CA ASP A 317 -29.17 10.58 -29.47
C ASP A 317 -28.89 9.88 -28.14
N PHE A 318 -27.62 9.61 -27.82
CA PHE A 318 -27.23 8.97 -26.57
C PHE A 318 -27.58 9.83 -25.35
N CYS A 319 -27.23 11.12 -25.38
CA CYS A 319 -27.58 12.06 -24.30
C CYS A 319 -29.11 12.26 -24.19
N HIS A 320 -29.82 12.27 -25.31
CA HIS A 320 -31.28 12.33 -25.33
C HIS A 320 -31.89 11.11 -24.61
N ARG A 321 -31.40 9.90 -24.90
CA ARG A 321 -31.86 8.66 -24.23
C ARG A 321 -31.55 8.64 -22.74
N ILE A 322 -30.38 9.13 -22.33
CA ILE A 322 -30.04 9.29 -20.90
C ILE A 322 -31.07 10.21 -20.23
N ASN A 323 -31.33 11.36 -20.82
CA ASN A 323 -32.32 12.31 -20.30
C ASN A 323 -33.72 11.70 -20.24
N GLU A 324 -34.18 11.06 -21.31
CA GLU A 324 -35.48 10.37 -21.34
C GLU A 324 -35.59 9.33 -20.22
N TYR A 325 -34.53 8.56 -19.98
CA TYR A 325 -34.49 7.56 -18.90
C TYR A 325 -34.52 8.20 -17.50
N LEU A 326 -33.79 9.30 -17.29
CA LEU A 326 -33.77 10.02 -16.00
C LEU A 326 -35.08 10.80 -15.74
N HIS A 327 -35.83 11.16 -16.78
CA HIS A 327 -37.07 11.93 -16.67
C HIS A 327 -38.34 11.07 -16.68
N THR A 328 -38.25 9.78 -17.00
CA THR A 328 -39.40 8.87 -17.03
C THR A 328 -39.83 8.38 -15.64
N ASN A 329 -39.01 8.57 -14.60
CA ASN A 329 -39.29 8.15 -13.23
C ASN A 329 -39.53 9.37 -12.31
N GLU A 330 -40.38 9.22 -11.28
CA GLU A 330 -40.58 10.27 -10.26
C GLU A 330 -39.25 10.59 -9.54
N GLN A 331 -39.07 11.86 -9.14
CA GLN A 331 -37.90 12.26 -8.34
C GLN A 331 -37.78 11.37 -7.09
N SER A 332 -36.61 10.77 -6.89
CA SER A 332 -36.36 9.85 -5.79
C SER A 332 -35.08 10.20 -5.02
N TYR A 333 -34.98 9.76 -3.77
CA TYR A 333 -33.79 9.94 -2.93
C TYR A 333 -33.28 8.58 -2.41
N PRO A 334 -32.00 8.19 -2.61
CA PRO A 334 -30.96 8.93 -3.35
C PRO A 334 -31.33 9.07 -4.84
N PRO A 335 -30.79 10.06 -5.56
CA PRO A 335 -31.14 10.30 -6.97
C PRO A 335 -30.90 9.07 -7.85
N GLN A 336 -31.67 8.95 -8.94
CA GLN A 336 -31.52 7.86 -9.88
C GLN A 336 -30.11 7.84 -10.49
N LEU A 337 -29.52 6.67 -10.66
CA LEU A 337 -28.20 6.48 -11.26
C LEU A 337 -28.27 5.52 -12.44
N ILE A 338 -27.75 5.94 -13.59
CA ILE A 338 -27.49 5.07 -14.74
C ILE A 338 -26.01 4.70 -14.71
N THR A 339 -25.70 3.42 -14.48
CA THR A 339 -24.32 2.91 -14.61
C THR A 339 -24.16 2.20 -15.96
N ALA A 340 -23.24 2.70 -16.78
CA ALA A 340 -22.99 2.22 -18.13
C ALA A 340 -21.55 1.69 -18.26
N PRO A 341 -21.33 0.40 -17.94
CA PRO A 341 -20.04 -0.26 -18.10
C PRO A 341 -19.82 -0.82 -19.50
N PHE A 342 -18.59 -0.68 -20.01
CA PHE A 342 -18.16 -1.18 -21.33
C PHE A 342 -16.70 -1.67 -21.28
N ASP A 343 -16.34 -2.60 -22.16
CA ASP A 343 -14.92 -2.87 -22.43
C ASP A 343 -14.25 -1.60 -23.00
N ALA A 344 -13.06 -1.28 -22.52
CA ALA A 344 -12.35 -0.08 -22.94
C ALA A 344 -11.99 -0.16 -24.43
N GLU A 345 -11.62 -1.35 -24.90
CA GLU A 345 -11.22 -1.64 -26.28
C GLU A 345 -12.39 -1.49 -27.27
N LEU A 346 -13.64 -1.41 -26.80
CA LEU A 346 -14.74 -0.98 -27.64
C LEU A 346 -14.46 0.40 -28.22
N PHE A 347 -13.95 1.32 -27.40
CA PHE A 347 -13.69 2.70 -27.78
C PHE A 347 -12.30 2.83 -28.40
N GLY A 348 -12.26 2.68 -29.73
CA GLY A 348 -11.11 2.99 -30.57
C GLY A 348 -10.60 1.77 -31.34
N HIS A 349 -10.59 0.58 -30.72
CA HIS A 349 -10.18 -0.63 -31.42
C HIS A 349 -11.33 -1.23 -32.24
N TRP A 350 -12.38 -1.72 -31.58
CA TRP A 350 -13.56 -2.29 -32.27
C TRP A 350 -14.39 -1.22 -32.97
N TRP A 351 -14.63 -0.09 -32.29
CA TRP A 351 -15.26 1.09 -32.86
C TRP A 351 -14.26 2.24 -32.91
N PHE A 352 -13.73 2.50 -34.11
CA PHE A 352 -12.62 3.43 -34.29
C PHE A 352 -12.87 4.84 -33.78
N GLU A 353 -14.10 5.32 -33.96
CA GLU A 353 -14.55 6.65 -33.55
C GLU A 353 -15.03 6.74 -32.11
N GLY A 354 -14.91 5.65 -31.35
CA GLY A 354 -15.36 5.57 -29.97
C GLY A 354 -14.77 6.66 -29.05
N PRO A 355 -13.46 6.95 -29.04
CA PRO A 355 -12.89 8.01 -28.21
C PRO A 355 -13.47 9.39 -28.54
N GLU A 356 -13.67 9.69 -29.82
CA GLU A 356 -14.32 10.93 -30.26
C GLU A 356 -15.79 10.97 -29.86
N PHE A 357 -16.49 9.85 -29.90
CA PHE A 357 -17.85 9.73 -29.39
C PHE A 357 -17.95 9.97 -27.88
N LEU A 358 -17.00 9.46 -27.08
CA LEU A 358 -16.96 9.73 -25.65
C LEU A 358 -16.80 11.23 -25.39
N LEU A 359 -15.82 11.85 -26.04
CA LEU A 359 -15.57 13.29 -25.89
C LEU A 359 -16.79 14.11 -26.33
N GLN A 360 -17.41 13.77 -27.45
CA GLN A 360 -18.58 14.49 -27.94
C GLN A 360 -19.80 14.28 -27.04
N SER A 361 -19.99 13.08 -26.49
CA SER A 361 -21.04 12.80 -25.50
C SER A 361 -20.84 13.62 -24.23
N MET A 362 -19.60 13.80 -23.76
CA MET A 362 -19.29 14.66 -22.62
C MET A 362 -19.66 16.13 -22.90
N ASN A 363 -19.34 16.63 -24.09
CA ASN A 363 -19.69 18.00 -24.50
C ASN A 363 -21.21 18.21 -24.56
N VAL A 364 -21.94 17.34 -25.29
CA VAL A 364 -23.41 17.40 -25.39
C VAL A 364 -24.06 17.26 -24.01
N SER A 365 -23.54 16.36 -23.16
CA SER A 365 -24.08 16.17 -21.81
C SER A 365 -23.94 17.42 -20.94
N THR A 366 -22.87 18.19 -21.12
CA THR A 366 -22.65 19.47 -20.44
C THR A 366 -23.67 20.51 -20.90
N GLU A 367 -23.92 20.59 -22.22
CA GLU A 367 -24.93 21.48 -22.80
C GLU A 367 -26.36 21.13 -22.33
N GLN A 368 -26.64 19.85 -22.16
CA GLN A 368 -27.94 19.33 -21.72
C GLN A 368 -28.09 19.23 -20.18
N ASN A 369 -27.10 19.66 -19.40
CA ASN A 369 -27.07 19.59 -17.93
C ASN A 369 -27.22 18.16 -17.34
N ILE A 370 -26.74 17.14 -18.05
CA ILE A 370 -26.65 15.78 -17.51
C ILE A 370 -25.49 15.74 -16.51
N THR A 371 -25.77 15.31 -15.28
CA THR A 371 -24.74 15.25 -14.23
C THR A 371 -24.00 13.92 -14.28
N TRP A 372 -22.72 13.97 -14.67
CA TRP A 372 -21.83 12.82 -14.56
C TRP A 372 -21.36 12.65 -13.12
N ILE A 373 -21.18 11.39 -12.70
CA ILE A 373 -20.66 11.06 -11.37
C ILE A 373 -19.87 9.75 -11.43
N THR A 374 -18.78 9.66 -10.68
CA THR A 374 -18.12 8.38 -10.42
C THR A 374 -18.84 7.61 -9.31
N PRO A 375 -18.74 6.27 -9.26
CA PRO A 375 -19.28 5.48 -8.15
C PRO A 375 -18.76 5.93 -6.78
N GLN A 376 -17.50 6.36 -6.71
CA GLN A 376 -16.89 6.86 -5.48
C GLN A 376 -17.49 8.18 -5.01
N GLU A 377 -17.70 9.13 -5.92
CA GLU A 377 -18.39 10.38 -5.59
C GLU A 377 -19.85 10.14 -5.21
N PHE A 378 -20.52 9.21 -5.88
CA PHE A 378 -21.88 8.81 -5.53
C PHE A 378 -21.94 8.28 -4.09
N LEU A 379 -21.05 7.37 -3.72
CA LEU A 379 -20.97 6.87 -2.35
C LEU A 379 -20.65 7.98 -1.35
N THR A 380 -19.69 8.85 -1.66
CA THR A 380 -19.35 9.98 -0.79
C THR A 380 -20.57 10.86 -0.47
N ARG A 381 -21.50 11.01 -1.43
CA ARG A 381 -22.72 11.80 -1.28
C ARG A 381 -23.90 11.03 -0.67
N HIS A 382 -23.99 9.72 -0.92
CA HIS A 382 -25.22 8.93 -0.70
C HIS A 382 -25.02 7.62 0.08
N TYR A 383 -23.88 7.42 0.72
CA TYR A 383 -23.57 6.14 1.41
C TYR A 383 -24.60 5.74 2.49
N GLN A 384 -25.30 6.70 3.12
CA GLN A 384 -26.31 6.43 4.15
C GLN A 384 -27.67 6.06 3.58
N ASP A 385 -27.86 6.24 2.26
CA ASP A 385 -29.16 6.20 1.61
C ASP A 385 -29.40 4.88 0.86
N LEU A 386 -28.45 3.94 0.91
CA LEU A 386 -28.50 2.70 0.13
C LEU A 386 -29.16 1.56 0.91
N GLU A 387 -30.00 0.81 0.23
CA GLU A 387 -30.62 -0.40 0.77
C GLU A 387 -29.61 -1.54 0.84
N THR A 388 -29.79 -2.48 1.77
CA THR A 388 -29.01 -3.72 1.82
C THR A 388 -29.83 -4.89 1.29
N VAL A 389 -29.25 -5.65 0.35
CA VAL A 389 -29.91 -6.83 -0.23
C VAL A 389 -29.01 -8.06 -0.16
N ARG A 390 -29.60 -9.25 -0.36
CA ARG A 390 -28.86 -10.49 -0.64
C ARG A 390 -28.87 -10.74 -2.16
N PRO A 391 -27.81 -10.32 -2.88
CA PRO A 391 -27.70 -10.50 -4.33
C PRO A 391 -27.64 -11.98 -4.73
N CYS A 392 -28.11 -12.27 -5.93
CA CYS A 392 -28.05 -13.61 -6.53
C CYS A 392 -26.84 -13.75 -7.47
N PHE A 393 -26.51 -15.00 -7.84
CA PHE A 393 -25.51 -15.22 -8.88
C PHE A 393 -26.02 -14.70 -10.24
N SER A 394 -25.19 -13.92 -10.91
CA SER A 394 -25.33 -13.49 -12.30
C SER A 394 -23.96 -13.11 -12.87
N THR A 395 -23.89 -12.95 -14.19
CA THR A 395 -22.74 -12.40 -14.91
C THR A 395 -23.27 -11.47 -15.99
N TRP A 396 -22.43 -10.60 -16.56
CA TRP A 396 -22.81 -9.83 -17.74
C TRP A 396 -22.70 -10.61 -19.07
N GLY A 397 -22.34 -11.90 -18.98
CA GLY A 397 -22.14 -12.78 -20.12
C GLY A 397 -23.44 -13.30 -20.73
N ARG A 398 -23.32 -14.30 -21.62
CA ARG A 398 -24.46 -14.87 -22.35
C ARG A 398 -25.53 -15.41 -21.38
N ASN A 399 -26.77 -15.02 -21.62
CA ASN A 399 -27.95 -15.38 -20.83
C ASN A 399 -27.83 -15.02 -19.33
N GLN A 400 -26.92 -14.12 -18.96
CA GLN A 400 -26.66 -13.74 -17.56
C GLN A 400 -26.30 -14.95 -16.68
N THR A 401 -25.70 -15.97 -17.28
CA THR A 401 -25.25 -17.19 -16.61
C THR A 401 -23.72 -17.36 -16.71
N GLY A 402 -23.18 -18.42 -16.12
CA GLY A 402 -21.76 -18.76 -16.26
C GLY A 402 -21.45 -19.68 -17.45
N GLU A 403 -22.39 -19.90 -18.38
CA GLU A 403 -22.26 -20.91 -19.45
C GLU A 403 -21.11 -20.65 -20.44
N VAL A 404 -20.65 -19.42 -20.57
CA VAL A 404 -19.48 -19.09 -21.39
C VAL A 404 -18.22 -19.71 -20.80
N TRP A 405 -18.08 -19.67 -19.47
CA TRP A 405 -16.89 -20.15 -18.77
C TRP A 405 -16.99 -21.60 -18.31
N LEU A 406 -18.19 -22.17 -18.23
CA LEU A 406 -18.40 -23.58 -17.89
C LEU A 406 -19.42 -24.24 -18.82
N ASN A 407 -18.91 -24.95 -19.83
CA ASN A 407 -19.69 -25.77 -20.75
C ASN A 407 -18.85 -26.97 -21.26
N GLU A 408 -19.38 -27.74 -22.21
CA GLU A 408 -18.73 -28.95 -22.73
C GLU A 408 -17.34 -28.71 -23.33
N SER A 409 -17.07 -27.53 -23.90
CA SER A 409 -15.80 -27.20 -24.57
C SER A 409 -14.64 -26.92 -23.60
N ASN A 410 -14.94 -26.41 -22.40
CA ASN A 410 -13.95 -25.92 -21.45
C ASN A 410 -14.05 -26.55 -20.04
N ALA A 411 -15.09 -27.34 -19.75
CA ALA A 411 -15.28 -28.01 -18.45
C ALA A 411 -14.07 -28.86 -18.00
N TRP A 412 -13.30 -29.39 -18.95
CA TRP A 412 -12.10 -30.19 -18.68
C TRP A 412 -11.02 -29.42 -17.91
N MET A 413 -10.98 -28.09 -17.98
CA MET A 413 -10.00 -27.24 -17.29
C MET A 413 -10.16 -27.29 -15.77
N TYR A 414 -11.40 -27.23 -15.28
CA TYR A 414 -11.68 -27.02 -13.86
C TYR A 414 -11.16 -28.13 -12.95
N ARG A 415 -11.16 -29.40 -13.41
CA ARG A 415 -10.58 -30.49 -12.60
C ARG A 415 -9.10 -30.26 -12.29
N HIS A 416 -8.37 -29.63 -13.22
CA HIS A 416 -6.95 -29.30 -13.06
C HIS A 416 -6.78 -28.09 -12.16
N LEU A 417 -7.55 -27.02 -12.38
CA LEU A 417 -7.55 -25.83 -11.51
C LEU A 417 -7.86 -26.19 -10.06
N HIS A 418 -8.95 -26.92 -9.83
CA HIS A 418 -9.38 -27.36 -8.50
C HIS A 418 -8.36 -28.31 -7.87
N HIS A 419 -7.67 -29.14 -8.66
CA HIS A 419 -6.56 -29.95 -8.14
C HIS A 419 -5.40 -29.08 -7.66
N CYS A 420 -5.01 -28.08 -8.45
CA CYS A 420 -3.96 -27.13 -8.08
C CYS A 420 -4.33 -26.35 -6.81
N GLU A 421 -5.58 -25.87 -6.70
CA GLU A 421 -6.09 -25.19 -5.49
C GLU A 421 -5.94 -26.07 -4.24
N ARG A 422 -6.39 -27.33 -4.30
CA ARG A 422 -6.25 -28.27 -3.17
C ARG A 422 -4.78 -28.52 -2.82
N LYS A 423 -3.91 -28.59 -3.82
CA LYS A 423 -2.45 -28.74 -3.61
C LYS A 423 -1.85 -27.49 -2.96
N LEU A 424 -2.26 -26.29 -3.36
CA LEU A 424 -1.83 -25.04 -2.74
C LEU A 424 -2.30 -24.92 -1.29
N VAL A 425 -3.55 -25.28 -0.98
CA VAL A 425 -4.04 -25.34 0.41
C VAL A 425 -3.22 -26.35 1.23
N GLN A 426 -2.99 -27.56 0.70
CA GLN A 426 -2.15 -28.56 1.37
C GLN A 426 -0.71 -28.09 1.58
N LEU A 427 -0.14 -27.39 0.59
CA LEU A 427 1.21 -26.85 0.66
C LEU A 427 1.28 -25.74 1.70
N ALA A 428 0.35 -24.77 1.69
CA ALA A 428 0.28 -23.70 2.66
C ALA A 428 0.14 -24.25 4.09
N ALA A 429 -0.72 -25.25 4.31
CA ALA A 429 -0.81 -25.94 5.59
C ALA A 429 0.55 -26.55 6.00
N ARG A 430 1.21 -27.32 5.12
CA ARG A 430 2.54 -27.91 5.39
C ARG A 430 3.61 -26.87 5.70
N LEU A 431 3.66 -25.77 4.94
CA LEU A 431 4.63 -24.69 5.13
C LEU A 431 4.39 -23.95 6.43
N SER A 432 3.14 -23.87 6.88
CA SER A 432 2.84 -23.20 8.14
C SER A 432 3.30 -24.01 9.38
N TYR A 433 3.59 -25.31 9.23
CA TYR A 433 4.10 -26.18 10.31
C TYR A 433 5.62 -26.37 10.32
N ASN A 434 6.31 -26.09 9.21
CA ASN A 434 7.74 -26.36 9.08
C ASN A 434 8.57 -25.09 9.35
N GLU A 435 9.84 -25.25 9.73
CA GLU A 435 10.78 -24.11 9.87
C GLU A 435 10.87 -23.33 8.53
N PRO A 436 11.00 -21.99 8.59
CA PRO A 436 11.05 -21.14 7.39
C PRO A 436 12.10 -21.63 6.39
N ASN A 437 11.70 -21.78 5.13
CA ASN A 437 12.61 -22.15 4.06
C ASN A 437 12.34 -21.27 2.85
N ILE A 438 13.16 -20.23 2.73
CA ILE A 438 13.06 -19.21 1.68
C ILE A 438 13.02 -19.78 0.27
N VAL A 439 13.70 -20.91 0.03
CA VAL A 439 13.70 -21.57 -1.29
C VAL A 439 12.34 -22.22 -1.56
N VAL A 440 11.78 -22.94 -0.59
CA VAL A 440 10.48 -23.61 -0.75
C VAL A 440 9.37 -22.57 -0.87
N GLU A 441 9.44 -21.47 -0.12
CA GLU A 441 8.47 -20.37 -0.19
C GLU A 441 8.49 -19.69 -1.56
N ARG A 442 9.68 -19.46 -2.14
CA ARG A 442 9.79 -18.93 -3.51
C ARG A 442 9.17 -19.88 -4.55
N TYR A 443 9.37 -21.19 -4.41
CA TYR A 443 8.70 -22.18 -5.25
C TYR A 443 7.18 -22.16 -5.06
N ALA A 444 6.71 -22.01 -3.82
CA ALA A 444 5.28 -21.92 -3.52
C ALA A 444 4.65 -20.66 -4.13
N ASP A 445 5.33 -19.51 -4.05
CA ASP A 445 4.90 -18.28 -4.72
C ASP A 445 4.82 -18.46 -6.24
N GLN A 446 5.82 -19.10 -6.85
CA GLN A 446 5.77 -19.39 -8.28
C GLN A 446 4.62 -20.35 -8.63
N MET A 447 4.34 -21.36 -7.80
CA MET A 447 3.17 -22.23 -7.99
C MET A 447 1.85 -21.45 -7.95
N VAL A 448 1.72 -20.47 -7.04
CA VAL A 448 0.54 -19.60 -7.00
C VAL A 448 0.41 -18.79 -8.29
N ARG A 449 1.51 -18.23 -8.81
CA ARG A 449 1.52 -17.48 -10.09
C ARG A 449 1.09 -18.35 -11.26
N GLU A 450 1.62 -19.58 -11.38
CA GLU A 450 1.22 -20.51 -12.45
C GLU A 450 -0.27 -20.87 -12.34
N TRP A 451 -0.77 -21.12 -11.13
CA TRP A 451 -2.21 -21.36 -10.92
C TRP A 451 -3.06 -20.14 -11.30
N MET A 452 -2.66 -18.93 -10.87
CA MET A 452 -3.37 -17.70 -11.23
C MET A 452 -3.42 -17.52 -12.74
N LEU A 453 -2.28 -17.66 -13.43
CA LEU A 453 -2.21 -17.54 -14.89
C LEU A 453 -3.07 -18.59 -15.61
N ALA A 454 -3.14 -19.82 -15.08
CA ALA A 454 -4.05 -20.85 -15.60
C ALA A 454 -5.54 -20.54 -15.32
N ALA A 455 -5.85 -19.83 -14.24
CA ALA A 455 -7.22 -19.54 -13.79
C ALA A 455 -7.88 -18.34 -14.49
N SER A 456 -7.18 -17.64 -15.40
CA SER A 456 -7.72 -16.52 -16.19
C SER A 456 -9.00 -16.94 -16.94
N SER A 457 -10.04 -16.09 -16.89
CA SER A 457 -11.31 -16.36 -17.57
C SER A 457 -11.16 -16.39 -19.10
N ASP A 458 -10.15 -15.69 -19.62
CA ASP A 458 -9.85 -15.55 -21.05
C ASP A 458 -9.68 -16.89 -21.74
N TRP A 459 -9.07 -17.88 -21.07
CA TRP A 459 -8.85 -19.18 -21.70
C TRP A 459 -10.16 -19.90 -22.00
N ALA A 460 -11.10 -19.90 -21.04
CA ALA A 460 -12.41 -20.50 -21.25
C ALA A 460 -13.22 -19.72 -22.29
N PHE A 461 -13.13 -18.38 -22.26
CA PHE A 461 -13.78 -17.48 -23.21
C PHE A 461 -13.28 -17.70 -24.66
N ILE A 462 -11.96 -17.74 -24.87
CA ILE A 462 -11.32 -17.95 -26.18
C ILE A 462 -11.66 -19.33 -26.75
N ILE A 463 -11.70 -20.37 -25.90
CA ILE A 463 -12.06 -21.73 -26.31
C ILE A 463 -13.52 -21.79 -26.78
N GLU A 464 -14.45 -21.18 -26.03
CA GLU A 464 -15.87 -21.10 -26.39
C GLU A 464 -16.09 -20.26 -27.66
N GLY A 465 -15.38 -19.13 -27.79
CA GLY A 465 -15.49 -18.22 -28.93
C GLY A 465 -14.84 -18.74 -30.23
N ASN A 466 -14.11 -19.86 -30.17
CA ASN A 466 -13.39 -20.48 -31.28
C ASN A 466 -12.49 -19.52 -32.08
N SER A 467 -11.80 -18.61 -31.39
CA SER A 467 -10.91 -17.62 -32.00
C SER A 467 -9.45 -18.10 -32.03
N ALA A 468 -8.81 -18.17 -30.86
CA ALA A 468 -7.43 -18.60 -30.66
C ALA A 468 -7.35 -19.88 -29.78
N THR A 469 -8.26 -20.83 -30.04
CA THR A 469 -8.48 -22.02 -29.21
C THR A 469 -7.22 -22.82 -28.88
N GLU A 470 -6.38 -23.08 -29.89
CA GLU A 470 -5.15 -23.88 -29.67
C GLU A 470 -4.11 -23.13 -28.83
N TYR A 471 -4.04 -21.81 -28.97
CA TYR A 471 -3.19 -20.98 -28.11
C TYR A 471 -3.69 -21.02 -26.66
N ALA A 472 -4.99 -20.82 -26.43
CA ALA A 472 -5.58 -20.86 -25.09
C ALA A 472 -5.37 -22.23 -24.41
N LYS A 473 -5.60 -23.33 -25.13
CA LYS A 473 -5.33 -24.69 -24.63
C LYS A 473 -3.86 -24.89 -24.28
N SER A 474 -2.95 -24.47 -25.18
CA SER A 474 -1.51 -24.58 -24.96
C SER A 474 -1.05 -23.77 -23.74
N ARG A 475 -1.55 -22.54 -23.58
CA ARG A 475 -1.22 -21.67 -22.44
C ARG A 475 -1.72 -22.25 -21.13
N PHE A 476 -2.97 -22.70 -21.09
CA PHE A 476 -3.52 -23.39 -19.93
C PHE A 476 -2.68 -24.61 -19.56
N GLN A 477 -2.39 -25.48 -20.54
CA GLN A 477 -1.62 -26.70 -20.31
C GLN A 477 -0.20 -26.40 -19.81
N GLU A 478 0.49 -25.42 -20.41
CA GLU A 478 1.84 -25.00 -20.01
C GLU A 478 1.89 -24.56 -18.54
N HIS A 479 0.93 -23.74 -18.09
CA HIS A 479 0.85 -23.30 -16.69
C HIS A 479 0.55 -24.46 -15.73
N ILE A 480 -0.34 -25.38 -16.11
CA ILE A 480 -0.65 -26.58 -15.32
C ILE A 480 0.56 -27.52 -15.22
N GLU A 481 1.30 -27.73 -16.32
CA GLU A 481 2.50 -28.57 -16.34
C GLU A 481 3.59 -28.00 -15.42
N ARG A 482 3.85 -26.70 -15.50
CA ARG A 482 4.81 -26.00 -14.62
C ARG A 482 4.41 -26.07 -13.16
N PHE A 483 3.14 -25.86 -12.86
CA PHE A 483 2.62 -26.02 -11.50
C PHE A 483 2.98 -27.41 -10.96
N HIS A 484 2.76 -28.46 -11.75
CA HIS A 484 3.08 -29.83 -11.36
C HIS A 484 4.58 -30.11 -11.26
N GLU A 485 5.42 -29.53 -12.13
CA GLU A 485 6.87 -29.59 -12.03
C GLU A 485 7.37 -29.00 -10.71
N LEU A 486 6.93 -27.78 -10.39
CA LEU A 486 7.27 -27.10 -9.14
C LEU A 486 6.79 -27.89 -7.92
N ASN A 487 5.56 -28.41 -7.96
CA ASN A 487 5.02 -29.25 -6.89
C ASN A 487 5.86 -30.53 -6.69
N ARG A 488 6.28 -31.20 -7.78
CA ARG A 488 7.16 -32.38 -7.70
C ARG A 488 8.53 -32.03 -7.11
N SER A 489 9.09 -30.88 -7.47
CA SER A 489 10.36 -30.41 -6.91
C SER A 489 10.27 -30.19 -5.40
N ILE A 490 9.16 -29.64 -4.92
CA ILE A 490 8.88 -29.53 -3.47
C ILE A 490 8.70 -30.91 -2.83
N GLU A 491 7.88 -31.79 -3.41
CA GLU A 491 7.61 -33.13 -2.86
C GLU A 491 8.88 -34.00 -2.78
N ASN A 492 9.76 -33.90 -3.77
CA ASN A 492 11.02 -34.64 -3.84
C ASN A 492 12.19 -33.96 -3.11
N LYS A 493 11.99 -32.73 -2.60
CA LYS A 493 13.04 -31.89 -2.00
C LYS A 493 14.23 -31.62 -2.93
N THR A 494 13.95 -31.49 -4.23
CA THR A 494 14.94 -31.20 -5.28
C THR A 494 14.81 -29.75 -5.71
N TYR A 495 15.74 -28.90 -5.30
CA TYR A 495 15.70 -27.46 -5.57
C TYR A 495 16.88 -27.03 -6.43
N HIS A 496 16.59 -26.26 -7.47
CA HIS A 496 17.58 -25.71 -8.38
C HIS A 496 17.37 -24.20 -8.48
N PRO A 497 18.10 -23.39 -7.70
CA PRO A 497 17.90 -21.93 -7.63
C PRO A 497 17.96 -21.20 -8.97
N ASN A 498 18.75 -21.72 -9.92
CA ASN A 498 18.84 -21.16 -11.27
C ASN A 498 17.57 -21.45 -12.10
N GLU A 499 16.95 -22.63 -11.93
CA GLU A 499 15.74 -22.99 -12.68
C GLU A 499 14.55 -22.12 -12.28
N ILE A 500 14.37 -21.83 -10.99
CA ILE A 500 13.28 -20.93 -10.56
C ILE A 500 13.48 -19.49 -11.04
N ALA A 501 14.73 -19.01 -11.06
CA ALA A 501 15.04 -17.72 -11.65
C ALA A 501 14.73 -17.70 -13.15
N ASP A 502 14.98 -18.80 -13.87
CA ASP A 502 14.61 -18.92 -15.28
C ASP A 502 13.09 -18.88 -15.49
N TYR A 503 12.29 -19.53 -14.63
CA TYR A 503 10.82 -19.43 -14.68
C TYR A 503 10.34 -17.99 -14.46
N GLU A 504 10.82 -17.33 -13.40
CA GLU A 504 10.49 -15.93 -13.08
C GLU A 504 10.90 -14.98 -14.20
N ASN A 505 12.06 -15.20 -14.81
CA ASN A 505 12.51 -14.40 -15.96
C ASN A 505 11.70 -14.68 -17.23
N LYS A 506 11.21 -15.91 -17.42
CA LYS A 506 10.39 -16.30 -18.57
C LYS A 506 8.96 -15.73 -18.46
N TYR A 507 8.41 -15.61 -17.25
CA TYR A 507 7.11 -14.98 -16.98
C TYR A 507 7.19 -14.10 -15.72
N PRO A 508 7.65 -12.84 -15.85
CA PRO A 508 7.83 -11.92 -14.73
C PRO A 508 6.50 -11.32 -14.27
N PHE A 509 5.53 -12.19 -13.98
CA PHE A 509 4.20 -11.80 -13.56
C PHE A 509 4.11 -11.79 -12.03
N MET A 510 3.78 -10.65 -11.42
CA MET A 510 3.61 -10.51 -9.97
C MET A 510 4.76 -11.14 -9.15
N LEU A 511 5.99 -10.67 -9.35
CA LEU A 511 7.18 -11.15 -8.60
C LEU A 511 7.20 -10.75 -7.12
N THR A 512 6.04 -10.43 -6.55
CA THR A 512 5.81 -10.21 -5.12
C THR A 512 6.00 -11.50 -4.33
N THR A 513 6.59 -11.40 -3.13
CA THR A 513 6.78 -12.53 -2.21
C THR A 513 5.57 -12.71 -1.28
N GLY A 514 5.33 -13.94 -0.83
CA GLY A 514 4.29 -14.25 0.17
C GLY A 514 2.88 -14.45 -0.41
N LEU A 515 2.77 -14.71 -1.72
CA LEU A 515 1.49 -15.04 -2.38
C LEU A 515 0.89 -16.33 -1.82
N TRP A 516 1.72 -17.30 -1.44
CA TRP A 516 1.26 -18.56 -0.85
C TRP A 516 0.53 -18.38 0.48
N HIS A 517 0.75 -17.27 1.20
CA HIS A 517 0.06 -17.00 2.46
C HIS A 517 -1.45 -16.85 2.29
N TYR A 518 -1.94 -16.43 1.12
CA TYR A 518 -3.38 -16.34 0.85
C TYR A 518 -4.09 -17.71 0.86
N PHE A 519 -3.32 -18.81 0.76
CA PHE A 519 -3.83 -20.18 0.84
C PHE A 519 -3.88 -20.77 2.24
N LYS A 520 -3.45 -20.01 3.27
CA LYS A 520 -3.67 -20.40 4.66
C LYS A 520 -5.16 -20.33 4.97
N ASN A 521 -5.70 -21.35 5.62
CA ASN A 521 -7.07 -21.32 6.13
C ASN A 521 -7.09 -20.96 7.63
N LYS A 522 -8.25 -20.59 8.19
CA LYS A 522 -8.36 -20.25 9.62
C LYS A 522 -7.97 -21.40 10.55
N HIS A 523 -8.19 -22.64 10.13
CA HIS A 523 -7.70 -23.82 10.85
C HIS A 523 -6.19 -23.96 10.69
N ASP A 524 -5.57 -23.61 9.56
CA ASP A 524 -4.11 -23.57 9.44
C ASP A 524 -3.55 -22.41 10.26
N GLU A 525 -4.20 -21.27 10.36
CA GLU A 525 -3.80 -20.17 11.25
C GLU A 525 -3.96 -20.57 12.72
N TYR A 526 -5.09 -21.21 13.06
CA TYR A 526 -5.37 -21.75 14.39
C TYR A 526 -4.45 -22.90 14.74
N VAL A 527 -4.18 -23.84 13.84
CA VAL A 527 -3.28 -24.96 14.09
C VAL A 527 -1.84 -24.51 13.89
N THR A 528 -1.50 -23.49 13.14
CA THR A 528 -0.15 -22.92 13.20
C THR A 528 0.02 -22.23 14.52
N SER A 529 -0.97 -21.45 15.00
CA SER A 529 -0.92 -20.91 16.35
C SER A 529 -0.91 -22.02 17.41
N HIS A 530 -1.69 -23.11 17.24
CA HIS A 530 -1.82 -24.22 18.19
C HIS A 530 -0.77 -25.31 18.05
N TYR A 531 -0.13 -25.50 16.91
CA TYR A 531 0.98 -26.43 16.63
C TYR A 531 2.27 -25.74 17.02
N ASN A 532 2.40 -24.43 16.78
CA ASN A 532 3.34 -23.64 17.54
C ASN A 532 3.05 -23.86 19.03
N ASP A 533 1.80 -23.70 19.53
CA ASP A 533 1.51 -23.97 20.94
C ASP A 533 1.82 -25.41 21.42
N GLN A 534 1.57 -26.45 20.60
CA GLN A 534 1.63 -27.88 20.99
C GLN A 534 2.98 -28.56 20.73
N ASN A 535 3.77 -28.10 19.76
CA ASN A 535 5.18 -28.54 19.59
C ASN A 535 6.15 -27.77 20.50
N GLY A 536 5.65 -26.94 21.42
CA GLY A 536 6.50 -26.18 22.33
C GLY A 536 7.13 -24.96 21.67
N LYS A 537 6.35 -24.18 20.94
CA LYS A 537 6.43 -22.72 20.96
C LYS A 537 5.03 -22.14 21.05
N GLY A 538 4.47 -22.22 22.27
CA GLY A 538 3.42 -21.30 22.71
C GLY A 538 3.57 -19.96 21.99
N LYS A 539 2.49 -19.34 21.51
CA LYS A 539 2.51 -17.88 21.34
C LYS A 539 3.19 -17.35 22.57
N LYS A 540 4.39 -16.81 22.40
CA LYS A 540 5.25 -16.57 23.55
C LYS A 540 4.52 -15.60 24.44
N LYS A 541 4.25 -15.98 25.67
CA LYS A 541 3.54 -15.16 26.64
C LYS A 541 4.58 -14.39 27.41
N ILE A 542 4.69 -13.11 27.09
CA ILE A 542 5.66 -12.23 27.73
C ILE A 542 4.93 -11.40 28.79
N LEU A 543 5.40 -11.51 30.03
CA LEU A 543 4.97 -10.66 31.11
C LEU A 543 5.85 -9.40 31.13
N MET A 544 5.33 -8.31 30.59
CA MET A 544 6.00 -7.01 30.58
C MET A 544 5.64 -6.20 31.81
N LEU A 545 6.66 -5.71 32.53
CA LEU A 545 6.50 -4.87 33.70
C LEU A 545 6.99 -3.47 33.38
N SER A 546 6.09 -2.49 33.48
CA SER A 546 6.41 -1.08 33.32
C SER A 546 5.67 -0.25 34.36
N TRP A 547 6.17 0.93 34.72
CA TRP A 547 5.43 1.86 35.57
C TRP A 547 4.62 2.88 34.75
N GLU A 548 4.99 3.10 33.48
CA GLU A 548 4.30 3.99 32.54
C GLU A 548 3.95 3.27 31.23
N PHE A 549 2.76 3.53 30.71
CA PHE A 549 2.22 3.02 29.45
C PHE A 549 1.06 3.94 29.03
N PRO A 550 0.83 4.21 27.74
CA PRO A 550 -0.26 5.08 27.29
C PRO A 550 -1.61 4.74 27.97
N PRO A 551 -2.34 5.74 28.49
CA PRO A 551 -2.18 7.19 28.28
C PRO A 551 -1.14 7.88 29.19
N MET A 552 -0.56 7.19 30.17
CA MET A 552 0.45 7.78 31.06
C MET A 552 1.78 7.83 30.33
N VAL A 553 2.19 9.03 29.90
CA VAL A 553 3.45 9.27 29.18
C VAL A 553 4.23 10.35 29.91
N VAL A 554 5.24 9.96 30.71
CA VAL A 554 6.15 10.89 31.41
C VAL A 554 7.46 11.05 30.64
N GLY A 555 7.89 10.01 29.91
CA GLY A 555 9.08 10.03 29.06
C GLY A 555 9.00 9.10 27.86
N GLY A 556 10.18 8.81 27.28
CA GLY A 556 10.30 7.92 26.11
C GLY A 556 10.10 6.44 26.42
N LEU A 557 10.11 6.04 27.71
CA LEU A 557 9.92 4.64 28.11
C LEU A 557 8.49 4.19 27.81
N ALA A 558 7.47 4.99 28.13
CA ALA A 558 6.07 4.67 27.76
C ALA A 558 5.91 4.43 26.25
N ARG A 559 6.58 5.23 25.40
CA ARG A 559 6.57 5.06 23.94
C ARG A 559 7.27 3.77 23.52
N HIS A 560 8.46 3.50 24.05
CA HIS A 560 9.18 2.26 23.80
C HIS A 560 8.34 1.03 24.13
N VAL A 561 7.76 0.96 25.34
CA VAL A 561 6.96 -0.20 25.76
C VAL A 561 5.73 -0.35 24.85
N PHE A 562 5.08 0.75 24.48
CA PHE A 562 3.94 0.72 23.56
C PHE A 562 4.30 0.18 22.17
N ASP A 563 5.33 0.74 21.53
CA ASP A 563 5.72 0.33 20.18
C ASP A 563 6.33 -1.07 20.14
N LEU A 564 7.17 -1.43 21.13
CA LEU A 564 7.73 -2.78 21.21
C LEU A 564 6.64 -3.83 21.42
N SER A 565 5.73 -3.60 22.38
CA SER A 565 4.69 -4.59 22.72
C SER A 565 3.72 -4.84 21.57
N ARG A 566 3.27 -3.79 20.87
CA ARG A 566 2.37 -3.96 19.71
C ARG A 566 3.06 -4.69 18.55
N LYS A 567 4.35 -4.40 18.31
CA LYS A 567 5.12 -5.03 17.23
C LYS A 567 5.44 -6.50 17.51
N LEU A 568 5.71 -6.84 18.77
CA LEU A 568 5.79 -8.24 19.20
C LEU A 568 4.46 -8.99 18.98
N VAL A 569 3.33 -8.33 19.23
CA VAL A 569 1.99 -8.90 18.96
C VAL A 569 1.75 -9.13 17.46
N GLU A 570 2.12 -8.17 16.61
CA GLU A 570 2.09 -8.34 15.14
C GLU A 570 2.93 -9.53 14.67
N GLN A 571 4.04 -9.81 15.37
CA GLN A 571 4.92 -10.96 15.13
C GLN A 571 4.46 -12.26 15.80
N GLY A 572 3.27 -12.27 16.41
CA GLY A 572 2.64 -13.47 16.98
C GLY A 572 2.97 -13.77 18.45
N THR A 573 3.62 -12.85 19.16
CA THR A 573 3.84 -12.93 20.61
C THR A 573 2.58 -12.49 21.36
N GLU A 574 2.25 -13.11 22.49
CA GLU A 574 1.17 -12.66 23.35
C GLU A 574 1.75 -11.83 24.49
N VAL A 575 1.44 -10.53 24.53
CA VAL A 575 2.09 -9.60 25.47
C VAL A 575 1.11 -9.15 26.54
N TYR A 576 1.53 -9.29 27.79
CA TYR A 576 0.80 -8.86 28.98
C TYR A 576 1.57 -7.76 29.68
N VAL A 577 1.13 -6.52 29.56
CA VAL A 577 1.73 -5.37 30.23
C VAL A 577 1.02 -5.14 31.57
N ILE A 578 1.76 -5.17 32.68
CA ILE A 578 1.26 -4.67 33.98
C ILE A 578 1.87 -3.29 34.22
N THR A 579 1.02 -2.30 34.47
CA THR A 579 1.40 -0.89 34.62
C THR A 579 0.58 -0.14 35.66
N SER A 580 0.96 1.10 36.00
CA SER A 580 0.28 1.91 37.00
C SER A 580 -1.13 2.34 36.57
N SER A 581 -2.06 2.42 37.52
CA SER A 581 -3.42 2.92 37.29
C SER A 581 -3.44 4.38 36.84
N VAL A 582 -4.38 4.72 35.95
CA VAL A 582 -4.67 6.08 35.49
C VAL A 582 -6.15 6.39 35.72
N PRO A 583 -6.50 7.52 36.36
CA PRO A 583 -7.90 7.91 36.53
C PRO A 583 -8.64 7.98 35.18
N GLY A 584 -9.83 7.35 35.12
CA GLY A 584 -10.67 7.33 33.92
C GLY A 584 -10.37 6.22 32.91
N TYR A 585 -9.38 5.36 33.16
CA TYR A 585 -9.03 4.23 32.30
C TYR A 585 -9.34 2.89 32.97
N PRO A 586 -9.70 1.84 32.19
CA PRO A 586 -10.05 0.54 32.74
C PRO A 586 -8.84 -0.18 33.37
N GLU A 587 -9.13 -1.01 34.40
CA GLU A 587 -8.14 -1.89 35.05
C GLU A 587 -7.57 -2.94 34.09
N HIS A 588 -8.33 -3.36 33.07
CA HIS A 588 -7.87 -4.23 31.99
C HIS A 588 -8.45 -3.79 30.65
N GLU A 589 -7.61 -3.73 29.63
CA GLU A 589 -8.02 -3.57 28.23
C GLU A 589 -7.10 -4.34 27.29
N VAL A 590 -7.57 -4.55 26.06
CA VAL A 590 -6.73 -5.03 24.95
C VAL A 590 -6.47 -3.84 24.02
N ASN A 591 -5.24 -3.34 24.02
CA ASN A 591 -4.82 -2.20 23.24
C ASN A 591 -3.89 -2.67 22.10
N ASN A 592 -4.34 -2.56 20.85
CA ASN A 592 -3.61 -3.07 19.67
C ASN A 592 -3.17 -4.55 19.80
N GLY A 593 -4.01 -5.37 20.45
CA GLY A 593 -3.72 -6.78 20.73
C GLY A 593 -2.83 -7.05 21.95
N VAL A 594 -2.31 -6.01 22.61
CA VAL A 594 -1.58 -6.10 23.89
C VAL A 594 -2.56 -6.13 25.05
N HIS A 595 -2.42 -7.08 25.97
CA HIS A 595 -3.21 -7.14 27.19
C HIS A 595 -2.63 -6.19 28.24
N VAL A 596 -3.33 -5.12 28.59
CA VAL A 596 -2.85 -4.08 29.51
C VAL A 596 -3.61 -4.16 30.82
N TYR A 597 -2.90 -4.44 31.92
CA TYR A 597 -3.42 -4.49 33.28
C TYR A 597 -2.91 -3.29 34.08
N ARG A 598 -3.83 -2.44 34.52
CA ARG A 598 -3.54 -1.21 35.27
C ARG A 598 -3.83 -1.41 36.75
N VAL A 599 -2.78 -1.32 37.58
CA VAL A 599 -2.86 -1.56 39.02
C VAL A 599 -2.66 -0.30 39.83
N ALA A 600 -3.51 -0.09 40.83
CA ALA A 600 -3.27 0.93 41.85
C ALA A 600 -2.35 0.36 42.93
N GLY A 601 -1.35 1.14 43.37
CA GLY A 601 -0.51 0.76 44.50
C GLY A 601 -1.36 0.49 45.75
N LYS A 602 -0.95 -0.46 46.59
CA LYS A 602 -1.74 -0.90 47.78
C LYS A 602 -2.02 0.22 48.78
N GLN A 603 -1.18 1.24 48.79
CA GLN A 603 -1.36 2.52 49.47
C GLN A 603 -0.91 3.63 48.51
N PRO A 604 -1.81 4.17 47.68
CA PRO A 604 -1.45 5.10 46.61
C PRO A 604 -1.18 6.54 47.11
N ASN A 605 -1.56 6.85 48.36
CA ASN A 605 -1.49 8.18 48.96
C ASN A 605 -0.21 8.44 49.79
N PHE A 606 0.85 7.65 49.62
CA PHE A 606 2.10 7.90 50.33
C PHE A 606 2.74 9.22 49.87
N SER A 607 3.24 10.01 50.83
CA SER A 607 3.97 11.25 50.54
C SER A 607 5.42 11.01 50.09
N SER A 608 6.01 9.87 50.45
CA SER A 608 7.34 9.47 49.99
C SER A 608 7.26 8.73 48.67
N PHE A 609 8.00 9.20 47.66
CA PHE A 609 8.08 8.57 46.34
C PHE A 609 8.55 7.11 46.45
N PHE A 610 9.53 6.82 47.31
CA PHE A 610 10.01 5.45 47.55
C PHE A 610 8.97 4.51 48.17
N HIS A 611 8.12 5.03 49.07
CA HIS A 611 7.03 4.23 49.62
C HIS A 611 5.92 4.02 48.59
N TRP A 612 5.68 5.00 47.73
CA TRP A 612 4.76 4.87 46.61
C TRP A 612 5.26 3.82 45.59
N THR A 613 6.54 3.82 45.23
CA THR A 613 7.12 2.80 44.32
C THR A 613 7.04 1.41 44.92
N GLY A 614 7.35 1.24 46.22
CA GLY A 614 7.18 -0.04 46.91
C GLY A 614 5.74 -0.53 46.90
N SER A 615 4.78 0.37 47.16
CA SER A 615 3.34 0.12 47.10
C SER A 615 2.85 -0.30 45.71
N LEU A 616 3.39 0.30 44.65
CA LEU A 616 3.15 -0.10 43.26
C LEU A 616 3.71 -1.50 42.97
N ASN A 617 4.95 -1.78 43.38
CA ASN A 617 5.59 -3.08 43.17
C ASN A 617 4.81 -4.23 43.82
N MET A 618 4.26 -4.02 45.03
CA MET A 618 3.38 -5.00 45.67
C MET A 618 2.14 -5.32 44.81
N ALA A 619 1.52 -4.28 44.23
CA ALA A 619 0.34 -4.44 43.38
C ALA A 619 0.68 -5.13 42.05
N ILE A 620 1.83 -4.78 41.44
CA ILE A 620 2.33 -5.43 40.23
C ILE A 620 2.60 -6.92 40.49
N THR A 621 3.28 -7.26 41.60
CA THR A 621 3.54 -8.65 41.97
C THR A 621 2.26 -9.45 42.17
N GLU A 622 1.28 -8.92 42.90
CA GLU A 622 0.01 -9.63 43.12
C GLU A 622 -0.74 -9.87 41.81
N GLN A 623 -0.80 -8.87 40.93
CA GLN A 623 -1.44 -9.01 39.62
C GLN A 623 -0.69 -10.00 38.72
N ALA A 624 0.65 -9.97 38.72
CA ALA A 624 1.49 -10.90 37.99
C ALA A 624 1.25 -12.35 38.42
N LEU A 625 1.23 -12.61 39.73
CA LEU A 625 0.97 -13.96 40.27
C LEU A 625 -0.47 -14.42 39.98
N ALA A 626 -1.45 -13.51 40.04
CA ALA A 626 -2.83 -13.81 39.69
C ALA A 626 -3.00 -14.15 38.19
N LEU A 627 -2.22 -13.52 37.31
CA LEU A 627 -2.17 -13.87 35.89
C LEU A 627 -1.43 -15.18 35.68
N ALA A 628 -0.31 -15.40 36.38
CA ALA A 628 0.48 -16.63 36.28
C ALA A 628 -0.31 -17.88 36.76
N SER A 629 -1.30 -17.72 37.63
CA SER A 629 -2.21 -18.82 37.98
C SER A 629 -3.18 -19.22 36.85
N LYS A 630 -3.28 -18.41 35.80
CA LYS A 630 -4.20 -18.59 34.66
C LYS A 630 -3.46 -18.82 33.34
N PHE A 631 -2.25 -18.29 33.23
CA PHE A 631 -1.45 -18.28 32.02
C PHE A 631 -0.02 -18.67 32.33
N ASP A 632 0.55 -19.57 31.54
CA ASP A 632 1.97 -19.87 31.58
C ASP A 632 2.75 -18.79 30.81
N PHE A 633 3.64 -18.09 31.49
CA PHE A 633 4.51 -17.07 30.87
C PHE A 633 5.88 -17.68 30.55
N ASP A 634 6.49 -17.23 29.45
CA ASP A 634 7.80 -17.71 28.99
C ASP A 634 8.95 -16.91 29.58
N CYS A 635 8.77 -15.60 29.75
CA CYS A 635 9.75 -14.73 30.40
C CYS A 635 9.10 -13.46 30.96
N ILE A 636 9.86 -12.79 31.83
CA ILE A 636 9.54 -11.48 32.36
C ILE A 636 10.40 -10.46 31.61
N HIS A 637 9.80 -9.38 31.14
CA HIS A 637 10.54 -8.24 30.59
C HIS A 637 10.25 -6.99 31.41
N ALA A 638 11.23 -6.59 32.24
CA ALA A 638 11.13 -5.41 33.08
C ALA A 638 11.71 -4.17 32.37
N HIS A 639 11.09 -3.02 32.57
CA HIS A 639 11.59 -1.73 32.08
C HIS A 639 11.94 -0.80 33.26
N ASP A 640 13.24 -0.57 33.44
CA ASP A 640 13.86 0.26 34.50
C ASP A 640 13.61 -0.16 35.97
N TRP A 641 14.33 0.50 36.89
CA TRP A 641 14.39 0.19 38.32
C TRP A 641 13.07 0.37 39.07
N LEU A 642 12.10 1.11 38.53
CA LEU A 642 10.83 1.37 39.20
C LEU A 642 9.97 0.12 39.39
N VAL A 643 10.24 -0.94 38.62
CA VAL A 643 9.63 -2.28 38.76
C VAL A 643 10.63 -3.32 39.28
N SER A 644 11.79 -2.90 39.81
CA SER A 644 12.89 -3.80 40.21
C SER A 644 12.45 -4.85 41.23
N VAL A 645 11.79 -4.44 42.30
CA VAL A 645 11.38 -5.33 43.39
C VAL A 645 10.39 -6.37 42.88
N SER A 646 9.37 -5.95 42.11
CA SER A 646 8.38 -6.88 41.56
C SER A 646 9.01 -7.84 40.57
N ALA A 647 9.87 -7.36 39.67
CA ALA A 647 10.57 -8.18 38.68
C ALA A 647 11.39 -9.31 39.34
N LEU A 648 12.20 -8.98 40.36
CA LEU A 648 13.03 -9.95 41.07
C LEU A 648 12.21 -10.96 41.89
N VAL A 649 11.12 -10.50 42.51
CA VAL A 649 10.21 -11.40 43.25
C VAL A 649 9.49 -12.34 42.28
N ILE A 650 8.91 -11.82 41.19
CA ILE A 650 8.19 -12.63 40.19
C ILE A 650 9.15 -13.63 39.53
N LYS A 651 10.38 -13.21 39.19
CA LYS A 651 11.43 -14.11 38.69
C LYS A 651 11.61 -15.32 39.60
N LYS A 652 11.77 -15.07 40.91
CA LYS A 652 12.01 -16.11 41.90
C LYS A 652 10.79 -17.01 42.11
N GLU A 653 9.60 -16.43 42.25
CA GLU A 653 8.37 -17.18 42.54
C GLU A 653 7.89 -18.02 41.34
N LEU A 654 8.05 -17.49 40.12
CA LEU A 654 7.62 -18.18 38.89
C LEU A 654 8.74 -18.97 38.21
N ASN A 655 9.98 -18.84 38.66
CA ASN A 655 11.17 -19.45 38.06
C ASN A 655 11.29 -19.16 36.54
N LEU A 656 11.06 -17.90 36.16
CA LEU A 656 11.10 -17.44 34.76
C LEU A 656 12.37 -16.62 34.50
N PRO A 657 12.94 -16.67 33.27
CA PRO A 657 14.02 -15.77 32.91
C PRO A 657 13.54 -14.30 32.95
N LEU A 658 14.38 -13.44 33.51
CA LEU A 658 14.17 -12.00 33.60
C LEU A 658 15.07 -11.28 32.61
N ILE A 659 14.45 -10.68 31.59
CA ILE A 659 15.10 -9.72 30.69
C ILE A 659 14.78 -8.31 31.20
N THR A 660 15.74 -7.39 31.14
CA THR A 660 15.50 -6.00 31.53
C THR A 660 16.02 -5.04 30.50
N THR A 661 15.18 -4.10 30.06
CA THR A 661 15.66 -2.93 29.32
C THR A 661 15.97 -1.80 30.29
N ILE A 662 17.22 -1.32 30.24
CA ILE A 662 17.67 -0.14 30.97
C ILE A 662 17.67 1.05 30.01
N HIS A 663 16.76 2.00 30.23
CA HIS A 663 16.59 3.18 29.37
C HIS A 663 17.50 4.34 29.76
N ALA A 664 17.88 4.41 31.04
CA ALA A 664 18.81 5.39 31.59
C ALA A 664 19.27 4.93 32.97
N THR A 665 20.40 5.46 33.44
CA THR A 665 20.82 5.28 34.83
C THR A 665 20.76 6.60 35.60
N GLU A 666 20.60 6.51 36.91
CA GLU A 666 20.64 7.68 37.79
C GLU A 666 22.03 8.30 37.84
N HIS A 667 23.07 7.48 37.73
CA HIS A 667 24.45 7.91 37.59
C HIS A 667 24.63 8.79 36.34
N GLY A 668 24.18 8.33 35.17
CA GLY A 668 24.30 9.06 33.92
C GLY A 668 23.51 10.36 33.91
N ARG A 669 22.27 10.34 34.39
CA ARG A 669 21.38 11.53 34.47
C ARG A 669 22.00 12.68 35.27
N ASN A 670 22.73 12.35 36.33
CA ASN A 670 23.28 13.33 37.26
C ASN A 670 24.80 13.50 37.13
N ASN A 671 25.44 12.78 36.18
CA ASN A 671 26.89 12.70 36.03
C ASN A 671 27.60 12.34 37.35
N GLY A 672 27.06 11.31 38.03
CA GLY A 672 27.50 10.85 39.34
C GLY A 672 26.38 10.76 40.37
N ILE A 673 26.70 10.21 41.54
CA ILE A 673 25.77 10.07 42.67
C ILE A 673 26.18 11.02 43.78
N THR A 674 25.29 11.97 44.12
CA THR A 674 25.59 13.10 45.01
C THR A 674 24.63 13.23 46.19
N SER A 675 23.54 12.46 46.23
CA SER A 675 22.54 12.49 47.31
C SER A 675 22.16 11.09 47.80
N PRO A 676 21.65 10.96 49.05
CA PRO A 676 21.17 9.68 49.57
C PRO A 676 20.07 9.06 48.71
N LEU A 677 19.17 9.89 48.16
CA LEU A 677 18.10 9.44 47.27
C LEU A 677 18.66 8.83 45.97
N GLN A 678 19.62 9.52 45.35
CA GLN A 678 20.31 9.01 44.15
C GLN A 678 21.05 7.71 44.43
N TYR A 679 21.67 7.59 45.61
CA TYR A 679 22.31 6.35 46.02
C TYR A 679 21.31 5.21 46.13
N GLU A 680 20.15 5.43 46.76
CA GLU A 680 19.10 4.42 46.85
C GLU A 680 18.55 4.00 45.48
N ILE A 681 18.33 4.95 44.56
CA ILE A 681 17.92 4.65 43.18
C ILE A 681 18.98 3.82 42.47
N ASN A 682 20.24 4.26 42.55
CA ASN A 682 21.38 3.59 41.92
C ASN A 682 21.55 2.16 42.44
N GLN A 683 21.30 1.93 43.73
CA GLN A 683 21.28 0.58 44.30
C GLN A 683 20.15 -0.28 43.74
N LYS A 684 18.95 0.27 43.52
CA LYS A 684 17.85 -0.46 42.87
C LYS A 684 18.09 -0.75 41.39
N GLU A 685 18.76 0.15 40.68
CA GLU A 685 19.26 -0.09 39.34
C GLU A 685 20.24 -1.27 39.33
N TRP A 686 21.23 -1.25 40.23
CA TRP A 686 22.20 -2.34 40.37
C TRP A 686 21.55 -3.68 40.72
N GLU A 687 20.67 -3.72 41.73
CA GLU A 687 19.96 -4.93 42.14
C GLU A 687 19.16 -5.55 40.98
N LEU A 688 18.47 -4.73 40.18
CA LEU A 688 17.75 -5.19 39.01
C LEU A 688 18.72 -5.71 37.94
N MET A 689 19.74 -4.92 37.60
CA MET A 689 20.72 -5.28 36.57
C MET A 689 21.44 -6.59 36.91
N ASP A 690 21.89 -6.75 38.15
CA ASP A 690 22.56 -7.95 38.66
C ASP A 690 21.60 -9.14 38.70
N GLY A 691 20.37 -8.93 39.16
CA GLY A 691 19.36 -9.99 39.30
C GLY A 691 18.72 -10.47 37.99
N SER A 692 18.82 -9.73 36.88
CA SER A 692 18.33 -10.15 35.56
C SER A 692 19.16 -11.29 34.96
N ASP A 693 18.65 -12.01 33.96
CA ASP A 693 19.43 -13.01 33.20
C ASP A 693 20.07 -12.40 31.96
N SER A 694 19.41 -11.39 31.36
CA SER A 694 19.96 -10.58 30.29
C SER A 694 19.49 -9.13 30.38
N LEU A 695 20.32 -8.21 29.89
CA LEU A 695 20.03 -6.79 29.80
C LEU A 695 19.95 -6.35 28.35
N ILE A 696 18.98 -5.49 28.05
CA ILE A 696 18.88 -4.73 26.82
C ILE A 696 19.25 -3.28 27.13
N VAL A 697 20.14 -2.71 26.32
CA VAL A 697 20.48 -1.28 26.36
C VAL A 697 20.36 -0.69 24.95
N CYS A 698 20.10 0.61 24.87
CA CYS A 698 19.80 1.25 23.59
C CYS A 698 21.03 1.70 22.79
N SER A 699 22.22 1.69 23.37
CA SER A 699 23.44 2.24 22.77
C SER A 699 24.70 1.60 23.34
N ASP A 700 25.81 1.67 22.60
CA ASP A 700 27.14 1.31 23.10
C ASP A 700 27.52 2.18 24.32
N TYR A 701 27.13 3.45 24.32
CA TYR A 701 27.29 4.31 25.51
C TYR A 701 26.66 3.68 26.77
N MET A 702 25.40 3.24 26.69
CA MET A 702 24.72 2.63 27.82
C MET A 702 25.31 1.27 28.19
N LYS A 703 25.80 0.50 27.21
CA LYS A 703 26.54 -0.74 27.49
C LYS A 703 27.77 -0.44 28.35
N ASN A 704 28.57 0.55 27.96
CA ASN A 704 29.77 0.95 28.70
C ASN A 704 29.43 1.48 30.10
N GLU A 705 28.34 2.23 30.25
CA GLU A 705 27.92 2.68 31.57
C GLU A 705 27.53 1.51 32.49
N CYS A 706 26.77 0.53 31.98
CA CYS A 706 26.41 -0.68 32.73
C CYS A 706 27.65 -1.53 33.10
N THR A 707 28.66 -1.61 32.24
CA THR A 707 29.88 -2.40 32.52
C THR A 707 30.83 -1.67 33.47
N GLU A 708 31.09 -0.39 33.24
CA GLU A 708 32.10 0.36 33.99
C GLU A 708 31.59 0.83 35.36
N VAL A 709 30.35 1.32 35.43
CA VAL A 709 29.78 1.88 36.68
C VAL A 709 29.18 0.78 37.55
N PHE A 710 28.44 -0.16 36.94
CA PHE A 710 27.70 -1.18 37.66
C PHE A 710 28.40 -2.55 37.68
N SER A 711 29.56 -2.68 37.01
CA SER A 711 30.33 -3.93 36.92
C SER A 711 29.53 -5.12 36.36
N ILE A 712 28.56 -4.84 35.49
CA ILE A 712 27.76 -5.89 34.84
C ILE A 712 28.59 -6.58 33.75
N PRO A 713 28.62 -7.93 33.69
CA PRO A 713 29.34 -8.66 32.66
C PRO A 713 28.84 -8.33 31.25
N GLU A 714 29.76 -8.12 30.31
CA GLU A 714 29.43 -7.75 28.93
C GLU A 714 28.55 -8.79 28.22
N GLU A 715 28.77 -10.07 28.49
CA GLU A 715 28.01 -11.19 27.91
C GLU A 715 26.52 -11.19 28.29
N LYS A 716 26.15 -10.42 29.32
CA LYS A 716 24.77 -10.25 29.76
C LYS A 716 24.03 -9.17 28.95
N ILE A 717 24.78 -8.26 28.31
CA ILE A 717 24.24 -7.02 27.74
C ILE A 717 24.12 -7.15 26.22
N THR A 718 22.91 -6.93 25.72
CA THR A 718 22.59 -6.85 24.29
C THR A 718 22.21 -5.42 23.93
N ILE A 719 22.82 -4.87 22.87
CA ILE A 719 22.47 -3.53 22.37
C ILE A 719 21.33 -3.66 21.37
N LEU A 720 20.15 -3.15 21.73
CA LEU A 720 18.99 -3.04 20.83
C LEU A 720 18.49 -1.59 20.87
N PRO A 721 18.64 -0.83 19.77
CA PRO A 721 18.24 0.58 19.73
C PRO A 721 16.72 0.73 19.83
N ASN A 722 16.23 1.93 20.14
CA ASN A 722 14.79 2.21 19.99
C ASN A 722 14.44 2.36 18.51
N GLY A 723 13.21 1.96 18.18
CA GLY A 723 12.73 2.05 16.82
C GLY A 723 11.98 3.34 16.52
N ILE A 724 11.68 3.52 15.24
CA ILE A 724 10.77 4.53 14.73
C ILE A 724 9.67 3.87 13.92
N ASP A 725 8.47 4.43 14.00
CA ASP A 725 7.34 4.02 13.18
C ASP A 725 7.11 5.05 12.06
N PRO A 726 7.45 4.71 10.80
CA PRO A 726 7.20 5.52 9.62
C PRO A 726 5.79 6.11 9.51
N GLU A 727 4.77 5.36 9.93
CA GLU A 727 3.37 5.74 9.76
C GLU A 727 2.98 6.87 10.72
N GLN A 728 3.58 6.90 11.90
CA GLN A 728 3.33 7.93 12.94
C GLN A 728 3.95 9.30 12.61
N ILE A 729 4.72 9.41 11.53
CA ILE A 729 5.45 10.62 11.11
C ILE A 729 4.80 11.30 9.90
N THR A 730 3.71 10.72 9.38
CA THR A 730 2.97 11.28 8.25
C THR A 730 2.22 12.56 8.63
N PHE A 731 2.09 13.49 7.68
CA PHE A 731 1.35 14.74 7.82
C PHE A 731 0.38 14.91 6.65
N GLU A 732 -0.86 15.31 6.95
CA GLU A 732 -1.85 15.70 5.95
C GLU A 732 -1.58 17.14 5.45
N GLN A 733 -1.33 17.30 4.15
CA GLN A 733 -1.20 18.64 3.55
C GLN A 733 -2.52 19.42 3.71
N GLY A 734 -2.57 20.47 4.54
CA GLY A 734 -3.69 21.42 4.51
C GLY A 734 -4.04 22.20 5.79
N THR A 735 -3.51 21.88 6.97
CA THR A 735 -3.82 22.65 8.19
C THR A 735 -2.66 23.57 8.59
N SER A 736 -2.83 24.88 8.37
CA SER A 736 -1.83 25.88 8.76
C SER A 736 -1.76 26.05 10.27
N LEU A 737 -0.56 25.93 10.86
CA LEU A 737 -0.27 26.56 12.16
C LEU A 737 -0.30 28.09 11.95
N GLU A 738 -0.88 28.85 12.90
CA GLU A 738 -1.03 30.32 12.80
C GLU A 738 0.30 31.09 12.71
N ASP A 739 1.41 30.45 13.04
CA ASP A 739 2.75 31.02 12.98
C ASP A 739 3.26 30.93 11.52
N THR A 740 3.41 32.03 10.79
CA THR A 740 3.97 32.04 9.44
C THR A 740 5.50 32.05 9.49
N LYS A 741 6.17 31.17 8.74
CA LYS A 741 7.63 31.20 8.57
C LYS A 741 7.97 32.32 7.58
N ASN A 742 8.94 33.17 7.88
CA ASN A 742 9.44 34.13 6.89
C ASN A 742 10.33 33.43 5.86
N GLU A 743 10.23 33.81 4.57
CA GLU A 743 10.97 33.14 3.48
C GLU A 743 12.51 33.21 3.63
N ASN A 744 13.02 34.21 4.36
CA ASN A 744 14.46 34.43 4.57
C ASN A 744 14.98 33.96 5.95
N GLU A 745 14.18 33.22 6.71
CA GLU A 745 14.47 32.81 8.08
C GLU A 745 14.80 31.31 8.17
N LEU A 746 15.92 30.96 8.81
CA LEU A 746 16.26 29.56 9.12
C LEU A 746 15.55 29.13 10.41
N LEU A 747 14.67 28.14 10.32
CA LEU A 747 13.89 27.63 11.44
C LEU A 747 14.45 26.29 11.94
N LEU A 748 14.93 26.26 13.19
CA LEU A 748 15.38 25.05 13.86
C LEU A 748 14.37 24.62 14.93
N PHE A 749 13.95 23.37 14.88
CA PHE A 749 12.99 22.81 15.82
C PHE A 749 13.67 21.86 16.81
N SER A 750 13.27 21.93 18.07
CA SER A 750 13.71 21.04 19.14
C SER A 750 12.52 20.62 19.97
N VAL A 751 12.45 19.35 20.35
CA VAL A 751 11.36 18.81 21.16
C VAL A 751 11.88 17.87 22.23
N GLY A 752 11.35 17.99 23.44
CA GLY A 752 11.69 17.10 24.56
C GLY A 752 11.25 17.64 25.92
N ARG A 753 11.50 16.86 26.98
CA ARG A 753 11.24 17.29 28.36
C ARG A 753 12.20 18.41 28.75
N LEU A 754 11.70 19.52 29.32
CA LEU A 754 12.54 20.67 29.68
C LEU A 754 13.26 20.44 31.02
N VAL A 755 14.35 19.67 30.95
CA VAL A 755 15.22 19.28 32.07
C VAL A 755 16.68 19.53 31.69
N LYS A 756 17.57 19.60 32.69
CA LYS A 756 18.93 20.09 32.52
C LYS A 756 19.72 19.24 31.53
N GLU A 757 19.57 17.93 31.60
CA GLU A 757 20.25 16.97 30.74
C GLU A 757 19.94 17.14 29.24
N LYS A 758 18.83 17.79 28.86
CA LYS A 758 18.48 18.05 27.44
C LYS A 758 19.17 19.29 26.85
N GLY A 759 19.82 20.11 27.68
CA GLY A 759 20.72 21.18 27.25
C GLY A 759 20.10 22.32 26.44
N PHE A 760 18.78 22.55 26.55
CA PHE A 760 18.07 23.64 25.85
C PHE A 760 18.64 25.04 26.16
N GLN A 761 19.31 25.22 27.30
CA GLN A 761 20.05 26.44 27.64
C GLN A 761 21.09 26.80 26.57
N THR A 762 21.77 25.79 26.02
CA THR A 762 22.80 25.97 24.98
C THR A 762 22.21 26.59 23.70
N ILE A 763 20.95 26.30 23.36
CA ILE A 763 20.26 26.93 22.24
C ILE A 763 20.06 28.43 22.50
N ILE A 764 19.66 28.81 23.72
CA ILE A 764 19.45 30.22 24.08
C ILE A 764 20.79 30.98 24.03
N GLU A 765 21.87 30.37 24.51
CA GLU A 765 23.21 30.94 24.44
C GLU A 765 23.70 31.10 23.00
N ALA A 766 23.47 30.11 22.14
CA ALA A 766 23.79 30.18 20.72
C ALA A 766 22.96 31.25 19.98
N ALA A 767 21.68 31.41 20.34
CA ALA A 767 20.81 32.44 19.80
C ALA A 767 21.35 33.86 20.10
N ASP A 768 21.91 34.07 21.30
CA ASP A 768 22.53 35.34 21.70
C ASP A 768 23.77 35.69 20.83
N LEU A 769 24.60 34.68 20.54
CA LEU A 769 25.75 34.80 19.65
C LEU A 769 25.32 35.08 18.20
N LEU A 770 24.32 34.34 17.69
CA LEU A 770 23.80 34.51 16.33
C LEU A 770 23.15 35.88 16.13
N ARG A 771 22.40 36.37 17.13
CA ARG A 771 21.87 37.74 17.14
C ARG A 771 22.99 38.77 16.99
N SER A 772 24.07 38.63 17.76
CA SER A 772 25.21 39.55 17.71
C SER A 772 25.90 39.56 16.33
N SER A 773 25.79 38.47 15.57
CA SER A 773 26.30 38.34 14.20
C SER A 773 25.31 38.76 13.09
N GLY A 774 24.09 39.17 13.45
CA GLY A 774 23.07 39.65 12.51
C GLY A 774 22.44 38.58 11.61
N LYS A 775 22.43 37.32 12.05
CA LYS A 775 21.84 36.20 11.27
C LYS A 775 20.35 36.04 11.57
N HIS A 776 19.53 35.86 10.54
CA HIS A 776 18.08 35.63 10.67
C HIS A 776 17.77 34.15 10.94
N VAL A 777 17.70 33.78 12.22
CA VAL A 777 17.50 32.41 12.70
C VAL A 777 16.46 32.38 13.82
N ARG A 778 15.57 31.38 13.82
CA ARG A 778 14.60 31.16 14.88
C ARG A 778 14.63 29.72 15.36
N PHE A 779 14.68 29.58 16.68
CA PHE A 779 14.60 28.31 17.39
C PHE A 779 13.21 28.15 17.97
N VAL A 780 12.58 27.01 17.70
CA VAL A 780 11.32 26.63 18.33
C VAL A 780 11.58 25.44 19.23
N ILE A 781 11.29 25.59 20.52
CA ILE A 781 11.50 24.56 21.54
C ILE A 781 10.14 24.13 22.10
N ALA A 782 9.79 22.87 21.88
CA ALA A 782 8.57 22.26 22.36
C ALA A 782 8.82 21.31 23.53
N GLY A 783 8.02 21.44 24.59
CA GLY A 783 8.17 20.64 25.79
C GLY A 783 7.53 21.23 27.04
N LYS A 784 7.42 20.38 28.07
CA LYS A 784 7.18 20.79 29.45
C LYS A 784 8.26 20.22 30.36
N GLY A 785 8.53 20.89 31.47
CA GLY A 785 9.50 20.44 32.45
C GLY A 785 9.82 21.53 33.45
N PRO A 786 10.56 21.18 34.52
CA PRO A 786 10.89 22.10 35.62
C PRO A 786 11.70 23.32 35.17
N LEU A 787 12.43 23.25 34.04
CA LEU A 787 13.22 24.38 33.54
C LEU A 787 12.43 25.42 32.74
N MET A 788 11.13 25.23 32.51
CA MET A 788 10.34 26.13 31.67
C MET A 788 10.48 27.61 32.09
N ASP A 789 10.35 27.89 33.38
CA ASP A 789 10.39 29.27 33.87
C ASP A 789 11.80 29.87 33.83
N GLU A 790 12.82 29.05 34.07
CA GLU A 790 14.23 29.46 33.94
C GLU A 790 14.57 29.82 32.48
N LEU A 791 14.17 28.97 31.52
CA LEU A 791 14.39 29.23 30.09
C LEU A 791 13.67 30.50 29.63
N LYS A 792 12.43 30.73 30.08
CA LYS A 792 11.69 31.98 29.79
C LYS A 792 12.43 33.21 30.33
N GLU A 793 12.93 33.13 31.56
CA GLU A 793 13.65 34.24 32.18
C GLU A 793 14.99 34.50 31.47
N MET A 794 15.71 33.45 31.04
CA MET A 794 16.93 33.59 30.23
C MET A 794 16.66 34.31 28.90
N ILE A 795 15.59 33.94 28.20
CA ILE A 795 15.17 34.58 26.93
C ILE A 795 14.86 36.06 27.17
N ARG A 796 14.09 36.37 28.22
CA ARG A 796 13.68 37.73 28.58
C ARG A 796 14.85 38.63 28.98
N GLN A 797 15.73 38.14 29.85
CA GLN A 797 16.89 38.91 30.32
C GLN A 797 17.86 39.24 29.19
N ARG A 798 17.95 38.37 28.18
CA ARG A 798 18.83 38.56 27.02
C ARG A 798 18.14 39.25 25.85
N ASN A 799 16.84 39.54 25.90
CA ASN A 799 16.01 40.08 24.80
C ASN A 799 16.10 39.19 23.53
N LEU A 800 15.74 37.91 23.66
CA LEU A 800 15.82 36.89 22.60
C LEU A 800 14.46 36.36 22.13
N GLU A 801 13.36 37.06 22.44
CA GLU A 801 11.99 36.64 22.13
C GLU A 801 11.73 36.47 20.62
N GLU A 802 12.45 37.23 19.77
CA GLU A 802 12.38 37.09 18.31
C GLU A 802 13.18 35.88 17.78
N TYR A 803 14.12 35.35 18.57
CA TYR A 803 15.03 34.27 18.17
C TYR A 803 14.67 32.91 18.78
N VAL A 804 14.00 32.88 19.93
CA VAL A 804 13.65 31.64 20.64
C VAL A 804 12.19 31.66 21.06
N HIS A 805 11.43 30.70 20.55
CA HIS A 805 10.02 30.51 20.88
C HIS A 805 9.79 29.21 21.66
N LEU A 806 9.23 29.33 22.86
CA LEU A 806 8.85 28.19 23.70
C LEU A 806 7.35 27.90 23.52
N THR A 807 6.99 26.77 22.90
CA THR A 807 5.58 26.45 22.59
C THR A 807 4.82 25.85 23.79
N GLY A 808 5.54 25.27 24.76
CA GLY A 808 4.95 24.41 25.77
C GLY A 808 4.75 22.98 25.26
N PHE A 809 3.83 22.24 25.89
CA PHE A 809 3.52 20.88 25.45
C PHE A 809 2.83 20.91 24.09
N VAL A 810 3.29 20.06 23.18
CA VAL A 810 2.69 19.84 21.87
C VAL A 810 2.24 18.39 21.79
N SER A 811 1.10 18.17 21.15
CA SER A 811 0.64 16.85 20.73
C SER A 811 1.55 16.26 19.64
N ASP A 812 1.46 14.96 19.38
CA ASP A 812 2.26 14.31 18.32
C ASP A 812 1.93 14.88 16.93
N GLU A 813 0.67 15.27 16.69
CA GLU A 813 0.25 15.95 15.46
C GLU A 813 0.92 17.32 15.30
N GLU A 814 0.92 18.14 16.36
CA GLU A 814 1.59 19.44 16.36
C GLU A 814 3.11 19.31 16.24
N ARG A 815 3.71 18.30 16.88
CA ARG A 815 5.13 17.98 16.72
C ARG A 815 5.46 17.66 15.27
N ASN A 816 4.66 16.82 14.61
CA ASN A 816 4.86 16.47 13.19
C ASN A 816 4.73 17.72 12.29
N LYS A 817 3.77 18.61 12.58
CA LYS A 817 3.65 19.92 11.90
C LYS A 817 4.89 20.79 12.08
N TRP A 818 5.46 20.84 13.29
CA TRP A 818 6.69 21.58 13.54
C TRP A 818 7.90 20.98 12.82
N PHE A 819 8.07 19.66 12.82
CA PHE A 819 9.09 19.02 12.00
C PHE A 819 8.92 19.37 10.52
N ALA A 820 7.72 19.22 9.97
CA ALA A 820 7.42 19.53 8.57
C ALA A 820 7.79 20.98 8.19
N LYS A 821 7.56 21.94 9.09
CA LYS A 821 7.88 23.36 8.89
C LYS A 821 9.36 23.72 9.08
N ALA A 822 10.06 23.00 9.95
CA ALA A 822 11.46 23.26 10.26
C ALA A 822 12.39 22.99 9.07
N ASP A 823 13.51 23.73 9.02
CA ASP A 823 14.62 23.46 8.10
C ASP A 823 15.56 22.38 8.66
N ALA A 824 15.72 22.36 9.99
CA ALA A 824 16.53 21.38 10.70
C ALA A 824 15.94 21.08 12.08
N ALA A 825 16.22 19.90 12.59
CA ALA A 825 15.94 19.51 13.97
C ALA A 825 17.24 19.58 14.79
N ILE A 826 17.18 20.11 16.01
CA ILE A 826 18.38 20.26 16.87
C ILE A 826 18.14 19.68 18.27
N PHE A 827 19.07 18.87 18.77
CA PHE A 827 18.99 18.20 20.07
C PHE A 827 20.31 18.38 20.85
N PRO A 828 20.43 19.45 21.66
CA PRO A 828 21.67 19.87 22.33
C PRO A 828 21.91 19.15 23.67
N SER A 829 21.48 17.88 23.79
CA SER A 829 21.51 17.14 25.05
C SER A 829 22.93 17.06 25.64
N HIS A 830 23.06 17.24 26.96
CA HIS A 830 24.28 16.93 27.70
C HIS A 830 24.37 15.43 28.01
N TYR A 831 23.23 14.80 28.24
CA TYR A 831 23.11 13.37 28.45
C TYR A 831 21.88 12.85 27.69
N GLU A 832 22.09 11.87 26.82
CA GLU A 832 21.02 11.24 26.04
C GLU A 832 21.31 9.74 25.87
N PRO A 833 20.66 8.86 26.63
CA PRO A 833 20.89 7.41 26.54
C PRO A 833 20.72 6.85 25.12
N PHE A 834 19.73 7.37 24.38
CA PHE A 834 19.47 7.00 23.00
C PHE A 834 19.13 8.21 22.13
N GLY A 835 17.95 8.81 22.33
CA GLY A 835 17.49 9.99 21.58
C GLY A 835 16.42 9.69 20.54
N ILE A 836 15.26 9.18 20.96
CA ILE A 836 14.10 8.88 20.07
C ILE A 836 13.71 10.11 19.24
N VAL A 837 13.75 11.31 19.82
CA VAL A 837 13.42 12.57 19.13
C VAL A 837 14.35 12.88 17.96
N ALA A 838 15.61 12.41 17.99
CA ALA A 838 16.53 12.53 16.86
C ALA A 838 16.12 11.62 15.70
N LEU A 839 15.68 10.39 15.99
CA LEU A 839 15.08 9.51 14.99
C LEU A 839 13.78 10.10 14.41
N GLU A 840 12.93 10.70 15.24
CA GLU A 840 11.72 11.39 14.78
C GLU A 840 12.07 12.54 13.80
N GLY A 841 13.11 13.32 14.09
CA GLY A 841 13.61 14.36 13.19
C GLY A 841 14.16 13.80 11.87
N MET A 842 14.98 12.74 11.93
CA MET A 842 15.53 12.07 10.75
C MET A 842 14.43 11.48 9.87
N ALA A 843 13.50 10.73 10.45
CA ALA A 843 12.39 10.11 9.73
C ALA A 843 11.37 11.13 9.19
N SER A 844 11.39 12.37 9.68
CA SER A 844 10.63 13.50 9.10
C SER A 844 11.33 14.15 7.89
N GLY A 845 12.45 13.59 7.41
CA GLY A 845 13.23 14.13 6.30
C GLY A 845 13.97 15.43 6.65
N LYS A 846 14.27 15.66 7.93
CA LYS A 846 14.93 16.89 8.40
C LYS A 846 16.40 16.66 8.67
N LEU A 847 17.20 17.67 8.38
CA LEU A 847 18.59 17.67 8.81
C LEU A 847 18.60 17.65 10.34
N THR A 848 19.11 16.57 10.91
CA THR A 848 19.14 16.39 12.37
C THR A 848 20.53 16.71 12.91
N ILE A 849 20.56 17.65 13.85
CA ILE A 849 21.75 18.17 14.53
C ILE A 849 21.70 17.65 15.97
N VAL A 850 22.71 16.91 16.39
CA VAL A 850 22.74 16.28 17.72
C VAL A 850 24.03 16.54 18.45
N SER A 851 23.98 16.55 19.78
CA SER A 851 25.21 16.56 20.57
C SER A 851 25.97 15.24 20.42
N ASP A 852 27.30 15.30 20.32
CA ASP A 852 28.18 14.13 20.30
C ASP A 852 28.33 13.52 21.71
N THR A 853 27.21 13.06 22.26
CA THR A 853 27.10 12.43 23.59
C THR A 853 26.09 11.31 23.55
N GLY A 854 26.23 10.35 24.47
CA GLY A 854 25.27 9.27 24.65
C GLY A 854 24.97 8.49 23.36
N GLY A 855 23.75 8.00 23.21
CA GLY A 855 23.31 7.29 22.01
C GLY A 855 23.09 8.18 20.78
N LEU A 856 23.00 9.50 20.94
CA LEU A 856 22.86 10.42 19.79
C LEU A 856 24.04 10.33 18.83
N ARG A 857 25.24 10.07 19.38
CA ARG A 857 26.45 9.93 18.57
C ARG A 857 26.45 8.69 17.68
N GLU A 858 25.66 7.69 18.05
CA GLU A 858 25.52 6.43 17.31
C GLU A 858 24.39 6.55 16.27
N ILE A 859 23.35 7.34 16.55
CA ILE A 859 22.21 7.56 15.65
C ILE A 859 22.62 8.38 14.41
N VAL A 860 23.42 9.43 14.59
CA VAL A 860 23.84 10.33 13.51
C VAL A 860 25.28 10.03 13.11
N ASP A 861 25.54 9.83 11.82
CA ASP A 861 26.89 9.81 11.24
C ASP A 861 27.23 11.22 10.71
N HIS A 862 28.29 11.80 11.27
CA HIS A 862 28.62 13.21 11.07
C HIS A 862 28.92 13.51 9.60
N GLU A 863 28.29 14.55 9.07
CA GLU A 863 28.36 14.96 7.66
C GLU A 863 27.86 13.93 6.63
N LYS A 864 27.20 12.84 7.07
CA LYS A 864 26.58 11.85 6.19
C LYS A 864 25.07 11.72 6.36
N THR A 865 24.61 11.59 7.60
CA THR A 865 23.18 11.47 7.93
C THR A 865 22.67 12.61 8.81
N GLY A 866 23.56 13.50 9.26
CA GLY A 866 23.25 14.68 10.05
C GLY A 866 24.52 15.40 10.52
N LEU A 867 24.36 16.34 11.45
CA LEU A 867 25.48 17.09 12.04
C LEU A 867 25.62 16.76 13.53
N LYS A 868 26.87 16.80 14.00
CA LYS A 868 27.21 16.63 15.41
C LYS A 868 27.77 17.94 15.96
N ILE A 869 27.37 18.28 17.17
CA ILE A 869 27.83 19.46 17.91
C ILE A 869 28.44 19.03 19.24
N TYR A 870 29.28 19.87 19.83
CA TYR A 870 29.86 19.58 21.13
C TYR A 870 28.82 19.83 22.24
N PRO A 871 28.66 18.92 23.21
CA PRO A 871 27.75 19.13 24.34
C PRO A 871 28.15 20.38 25.13
N ASN A 872 27.16 21.19 25.53
CA ASN A 872 27.38 22.43 26.29
C ASN A 872 28.29 23.47 25.62
N ASP A 873 28.34 23.47 24.28
CA ASP A 873 29.11 24.43 23.50
C ASP A 873 28.20 25.21 22.53
N PRO A 874 27.77 26.44 22.88
CA PRO A 874 26.97 27.25 21.97
C PRO A 874 27.70 27.61 20.68
N GLY A 875 29.05 27.63 20.69
CA GLY A 875 29.87 27.90 19.49
C GLY A 875 29.66 26.85 18.40
N SER A 876 29.58 25.57 18.76
CA SER A 876 29.29 24.49 17.79
C SER A 876 27.87 24.54 17.21
N ILE A 877 26.88 25.09 17.93
CA ILE A 877 25.55 25.38 17.37
C ILE A 877 25.63 26.52 16.35
N VAL A 878 26.37 27.59 16.66
CA VAL A 878 26.62 28.69 15.71
C VAL A 878 27.28 28.15 14.44
N TRP A 879 28.32 27.33 14.57
CA TRP A 879 28.97 26.68 13.44
C TRP A 879 27.99 25.85 12.61
N ALA A 880 27.13 25.03 13.24
CA ALA A 880 26.17 24.19 12.52
C ALA A 880 25.16 25.05 11.72
N VAL A 881 24.69 26.16 12.30
CA VAL A 881 23.83 27.14 11.62
C VAL A 881 24.54 27.79 10.44
N GLU A 882 25.80 28.24 10.61
CA GLU A 882 26.58 28.82 9.52
C GLU A 882 26.89 27.82 8.40
N TYR A 883 27.12 26.56 8.78
CA TYR A 883 27.32 25.46 7.86
C TYR A 883 26.07 25.23 7.00
N ILE A 884 24.87 25.21 7.60
CA ILE A 884 23.59 25.06 6.88
C ILE A 884 23.39 26.20 5.90
N LEU A 885 23.64 27.44 6.33
CA LEU A 885 23.50 28.62 5.49
C LEU A 885 24.45 28.58 4.27
N SER A 886 25.63 27.98 4.44
CA SER A 886 26.66 27.90 3.41
C SER A 886 26.56 26.65 2.51
N ASN A 887 25.90 25.58 2.97
CA ASN A 887 25.91 24.25 2.33
C ASN A 887 24.51 23.63 2.21
N ARG A 888 23.54 24.36 1.65
CA ARG A 888 22.13 23.94 1.59
C ARG A 888 21.91 22.60 0.88
N GLU A 889 22.50 22.39 -0.29
CA GLU A 889 22.33 21.14 -1.07
C GLU A 889 22.88 19.93 -0.32
N ARG A 890 24.09 20.04 0.24
CA ARG A 890 24.70 18.98 1.05
C ARG A 890 23.86 18.66 2.28
N CYS A 891 23.24 19.67 2.90
CA CYS A 891 22.32 19.46 4.02
C CYS A 891 21.04 18.71 3.63
N GLN A 892 20.50 18.95 2.43
CA GLN A 892 19.35 18.21 1.92
C GLN A 892 19.70 16.75 1.58
N GLU A 893 20.92 16.49 1.09
CA GLU A 893 21.42 15.13 0.90
C GLU A 893 21.57 14.40 2.24
N MET A 894 22.21 15.03 3.24
CA MET A 894 22.33 14.46 4.58
C MET A 894 20.97 14.15 5.22
N ALA A 895 19.98 15.03 5.05
CA ALA A 895 18.63 14.82 5.55
C ALA A 895 17.96 13.59 4.89
N ARG A 896 18.11 13.41 3.57
CA ARG A 896 17.60 12.24 2.85
C ARG A 896 18.27 10.94 3.32
N ASN A 897 19.58 10.94 3.46
CA ASN A 897 20.32 9.78 3.97
C ASN A 897 19.93 9.45 5.41
N GLY A 898 19.70 10.48 6.25
CA GLY A 898 19.20 10.33 7.60
C GLY A 898 17.80 9.72 7.65
N GLU A 899 16.90 10.17 6.78
CA GLU A 899 15.56 9.60 6.64
C GLU A 899 15.59 8.12 6.25
N GLU A 900 16.37 7.78 5.23
CA GLU A 900 16.54 6.39 4.79
C GLU A 900 17.12 5.51 5.91
N THR A 901 18.13 6.01 6.64
CA THR A 901 18.74 5.30 7.77
C THR A 901 17.72 5.06 8.88
N ALA A 902 16.92 6.07 9.24
CA ALA A 902 15.90 5.95 10.28
C ALA A 902 14.84 4.89 9.90
N ARG A 903 14.38 4.88 8.63
CA ARG A 903 13.35 3.95 8.15
C ARG A 903 13.84 2.51 7.99
N THR A 904 15.13 2.30 7.73
CA THR A 904 15.68 0.97 7.44
C THR A 904 16.39 0.33 8.65
N VAL A 905 17.30 1.06 9.29
CA VAL A 905 18.15 0.52 10.38
C VAL A 905 17.41 0.52 11.71
N PHE A 906 16.59 1.55 11.95
CA PHE A 906 15.87 1.76 13.22
C PHE A 906 14.38 1.42 13.10
N SER A 907 14.01 0.46 12.26
CA SER A 907 12.62 -0.02 12.18
C SER A 907 12.25 -0.86 13.41
N TRP A 908 11.08 -0.56 13.99
CA TRP A 908 10.51 -1.35 15.08
C TRP A 908 10.26 -2.82 14.70
N ASP A 909 10.04 -3.15 13.43
CA ASP A 909 9.86 -4.54 13.00
C ASP A 909 11.13 -5.36 13.26
N SER A 910 12.30 -4.83 12.89
CA SER A 910 13.59 -5.49 13.11
C SER A 910 13.96 -5.55 14.60
N ILE A 911 13.66 -4.50 15.36
CA ILE A 911 13.97 -4.43 16.79
C ILE A 911 13.10 -5.42 17.59
N ALA A 912 11.81 -5.52 17.27
CA ALA A 912 10.92 -6.51 17.88
C ALA A 912 11.37 -7.95 17.57
N GLU A 913 11.82 -8.22 16.34
CA GLU A 913 12.32 -9.54 15.94
C GLU A 913 13.55 -9.95 16.78
N LYS A 914 14.56 -9.07 16.86
CA LYS A 914 15.76 -9.28 17.68
C LYS A 914 15.43 -9.43 19.16
N THR A 915 14.45 -8.69 19.66
CA THR A 915 13.98 -8.81 21.05
C THR A 915 13.33 -10.19 21.28
N ALA A 916 12.51 -10.67 20.35
CA ALA A 916 11.89 -11.98 20.41
C ALA A 916 12.91 -13.14 20.33
N GLU A 917 14.01 -12.95 19.59
CA GLU A 917 15.16 -13.86 19.56
C GLU A 917 15.89 -13.91 20.92
N LEU A 918 16.07 -12.75 21.58
CA LEU A 918 16.66 -12.71 22.91
C LEU A 918 15.79 -13.47 23.93
N TYR A 919 14.46 -13.27 23.91
CA TYR A 919 13.56 -14.07 24.75
C TYR A 919 13.74 -15.58 24.53
N LYS A 920 13.90 -15.99 23.26
CA LYS A 920 14.14 -17.41 22.90
C LYS A 920 15.45 -17.92 23.51
N THR A 921 16.49 -17.09 23.48
CA THR A 921 17.82 -17.46 23.93
C THR A 921 17.84 -17.69 25.43
N GLU A 922 17.25 -16.79 26.21
CA GLU A 922 17.22 -16.90 27.66
C GLU A 922 16.32 -18.05 28.15
N GLN A 923 15.17 -18.26 27.51
CA GLN A 923 14.31 -19.42 27.79
C GLN A 923 15.06 -20.75 27.67
N ASN A 924 15.83 -20.93 26.58
CA ASN A 924 16.59 -22.16 26.33
C ASN A 924 17.73 -22.40 27.34
N LYS A 925 18.28 -21.34 27.95
CA LYS A 925 19.29 -21.47 29.01
C LYS A 925 18.65 -22.04 30.28
N THR A 926 17.49 -21.53 30.67
CA THR A 926 16.75 -21.98 31.87
C THR A 926 16.25 -23.43 31.74
N SER A 927 15.79 -23.85 30.56
CA SER A 927 15.33 -25.23 30.31
C SER A 927 16.45 -26.29 30.38
N LYS A 928 17.72 -25.92 30.14
CA LYS A 928 18.86 -26.87 30.17
C LYS A 928 19.39 -27.17 31.58
N VAL A 929 19.09 -26.32 32.57
CA VAL A 929 19.59 -26.48 33.94
C VAL A 929 18.66 -27.37 34.80
N GLY A 930 17.39 -27.50 34.42
CA GLY A 930 16.39 -28.31 35.13
C GLY A 930 16.44 -29.84 34.92
N GLY A 931 17.45 -30.35 34.22
CA GLY A 931 17.59 -31.77 33.86
C GLY A 931 18.44 -32.62 34.82
N ILE A 932 18.73 -32.13 36.03
CA ILE A 932 19.40 -32.92 37.08
C ILE A 932 18.69 -32.64 38.42
N VAL A 933 17.64 -33.42 38.72
CA VAL A 933 17.30 -33.92 40.06
C VAL A 933 16.70 -35.31 39.89
#